data_AF-A0A8J8C2S8-F1
#
_entry.id   AF-A0A8J8C2S8-F1
#
_cell.length_a   1.000
_cell.length_b   1.000
_cell.length_c   1.000
_cell.angle_alpha   90.00
_cell.angle_beta   90.00
_cell.angle_gamma   90.00
#
_symmetry.space_group_name_H-M   'P 1'
#
loop_
_entity.id
_entity.type
_entity.pdbx_description
1 polymer ?
#
loop_
_entity_poly.entity_id
_entity_poly.type
_entity_poly.pdbx_seq_one_letter_code
_entity_poly.pdbx_strand_id
1 'polypeptide(L)'
;MPEFYGYCGKIVRIDLETRKIKEIQLSKSLIKKYIGGSGFCSVTLYNELKPWIDPLGKENKLFFSTGPFTGTLWPQSSRYSVAAKSPLTDGWGEAHSGGFWGPELKFAGYDGIIIEGVSSNPVYVFIEDNKINVHDAGDIWCQTTHETEDRLKKEWGQHIKVASIGPAGENKVLVSCIINDKHRAAARSGLGAVMGSKNLKAVAVRGTQGINIFNKDEYLDVMSKMHEKIGNDPFTETKRKYGTTYLVEFMNEIGRFPSYNFQTSIFEYADMIGGEKICKNYLIKPSACFGCTQSCGRLTTVKEGPYRYIGVSPEYESLSALGSRCGNTDVEALLYAHYLCNLYGLDTIGTGGVISWAMECYEKKLLDKKFIGDLNLEWGDADTTISLIRMIALREGFGDILANGSYRAAEIVGNDTMKYVMHAKKQEIAAQDGRAHKSMGLATAVSPRGADHLYAFPVLDEGGFDKEIRKIYGEEYWPEMGERRNPKYKGYLVYSNENFAVLVDSLGTCKYGTVIPPTLYYKEIQQGLEVTTGMKFTIEELKQIGERIVNLNRMFNVREGFSRADDILPSRFLKEPSPEGPSKGEIVELDYMLEEYYQHRGWDADGIPRKEKLIQLDLEFVLDDLPLPKDSGGRRDKA
;
A
#
# COMPACT_ATOMS: atom_id res chain seq x y z
N MET A 1 9.36 17.00 -32.23
CA MET A 1 9.82 15.98 -31.26
C MET A 1 9.07 16.20 -29.96
N PRO A 2 8.61 15.14 -29.27
CA PRO A 2 7.95 15.31 -27.98
C PRO A 2 8.90 15.98 -26.98
N GLU A 3 8.35 16.82 -26.10
CA GLU A 3 9.14 17.53 -25.07
C GLU A 3 9.69 16.55 -24.02
N PHE A 4 8.92 15.50 -23.72
CA PHE A 4 9.28 14.45 -22.79
C PHE A 4 9.04 13.07 -23.42
N TYR A 5 9.96 12.13 -23.18
CA TYR A 5 9.82 10.72 -23.57
C TYR A 5 9.58 9.86 -22.32
N GLY A 6 8.81 8.79 -22.44
CA GLY A 6 8.28 8.01 -21.31
C GLY A 6 7.15 8.71 -20.54
N TYR A 7 7.02 10.03 -20.68
CA TYR A 7 5.96 10.86 -20.09
C TYR A 7 4.94 11.29 -21.15
N CYS A 8 3.71 11.57 -20.72
CA CYS A 8 2.73 12.24 -21.56
C CYS A 8 2.88 13.77 -21.49
N GLY A 9 3.54 14.26 -20.43
CA GLY A 9 3.85 15.67 -20.20
C GLY A 9 2.77 16.43 -19.44
N LYS A 10 1.72 15.76 -18.96
CA LYS A 10 0.49 16.42 -18.47
C LYS A 10 -0.10 15.75 -17.24
N ILE A 11 -0.50 16.56 -16.26
CA ILE A 11 -1.38 16.17 -15.15
C ILE A 11 -2.71 16.91 -15.31
N VAL A 12 -3.83 16.24 -15.09
CA VAL A 12 -5.16 16.87 -15.09
C VAL A 12 -5.54 17.24 -13.67
N ARG A 13 -6.09 18.44 -13.48
CA ARG A 13 -6.74 18.87 -12.26
C ARG A 13 -8.24 18.99 -12.49
N ILE A 14 -9.03 18.35 -11.63
CA ILE A 14 -10.48 18.34 -11.70
C ILE A 14 -11.01 18.81 -10.35
N ASP A 15 -11.60 20.00 -10.36
CA ASP A 15 -12.37 20.52 -9.23
C ASP A 15 -13.81 20.04 -9.38
N LEU A 16 -14.27 19.20 -8.46
CA LEU A 16 -15.61 18.59 -8.50
C LEU A 16 -16.73 19.53 -8.07
N GLU A 17 -16.40 20.60 -7.35
CA GLU A 17 -17.36 21.63 -6.92
C GLU A 17 -17.69 22.54 -8.11
N THR A 18 -16.66 23.04 -8.80
CA THR A 18 -16.82 23.95 -9.95
C THR A 18 -16.92 23.22 -11.30
N ARG A 19 -16.65 21.91 -11.33
CA ARG A 19 -16.48 21.07 -12.52
C ARG A 19 -15.39 21.59 -13.48
N LYS A 20 -14.47 22.41 -12.98
CA LYS A 20 -13.39 22.98 -13.78
C LYS A 20 -12.30 21.93 -14.00
N ILE A 21 -11.95 21.74 -15.26
CA ILE A 21 -10.87 20.84 -15.69
C ILE A 21 -9.70 21.69 -16.19
N LYS A 22 -8.50 21.44 -15.68
CA LYS A 22 -7.28 22.14 -16.09
C LYS A 22 -6.14 21.15 -16.33
N GLU A 23 -5.52 21.24 -17.49
CA GLU A 23 -4.25 20.54 -17.75
C GLU A 23 -3.07 21.34 -17.21
N ILE A 24 -2.17 20.66 -16.51
CA ILE A 24 -0.92 21.19 -15.96
C ILE A 24 0.23 20.51 -16.69
N GLN A 25 1.10 21.30 -17.31
CA GLN A 25 2.29 20.79 -17.97
C GLN A 25 3.34 20.37 -16.94
N LEU A 26 3.98 19.24 -17.17
CA LEU A 26 5.12 18.81 -16.37
C LEU A 26 6.32 19.73 -16.61
N SER A 27 7.10 19.97 -15.56
CA SER A 27 8.37 20.67 -15.67
C SER A 27 9.54 19.71 -15.63
N LYS A 28 10.64 20.05 -16.33
CA LYS A 28 11.90 19.29 -16.27
C LYS A 28 12.43 19.15 -14.83
N SER A 29 12.27 20.19 -14.02
CA SER A 29 12.69 20.19 -12.61
C SER A 29 11.93 19.15 -11.79
N LEU A 30 10.59 19.11 -11.95
CA LEU A 30 9.74 18.15 -11.27
C LEU A 30 10.14 16.70 -11.63
N ILE A 31 10.29 16.40 -12.92
CA ILE A 31 10.70 15.07 -13.39
C ILE A 31 12.10 14.72 -12.86
N LYS A 32 13.08 15.63 -12.96
CA LYS A 32 14.45 15.34 -12.53
C LYS A 32 14.56 15.08 -11.02
N LYS A 33 13.77 15.78 -10.20
CA LYS A 33 13.83 15.65 -8.73
C LYS A 33 12.97 14.52 -8.16
N TYR A 34 11.88 14.15 -8.84
CA TYR A 34 10.84 13.28 -8.28
C TYR A 34 10.35 12.15 -9.20
N ILE A 35 10.80 12.12 -10.47
CA ILE A 35 10.49 11.10 -11.49
C ILE A 35 9.01 11.01 -11.86
N GLY A 36 8.15 10.56 -10.95
CA GLY A 36 6.74 10.26 -11.22
C GLY A 36 6.06 9.64 -10.01
N GLY A 37 4.91 9.01 -10.21
CA GLY A 37 4.23 8.17 -9.21
C GLY A 37 4.20 8.81 -7.81
N SER A 38 4.76 8.12 -6.83
CA SER A 38 4.91 8.57 -5.45
C SER A 38 5.62 9.91 -5.30
N GLY A 39 6.73 10.13 -5.99
CA GLY A 39 7.45 11.39 -5.92
C GLY A 39 6.60 12.59 -6.33
N PHE A 40 5.79 12.47 -7.37
CA PHE A 40 4.83 13.52 -7.76
C PHE A 40 3.75 13.71 -6.71
N CYS A 41 3.22 12.63 -6.15
CA CYS A 41 2.28 12.71 -5.03
C CYS A 41 2.86 13.48 -3.84
N SER A 42 4.06 13.11 -3.38
CA SER A 42 4.72 13.70 -2.22
C SER A 42 4.92 15.20 -2.35
N VAL A 43 5.52 15.65 -3.44
CA VAL A 43 5.81 17.08 -3.66
C VAL A 43 4.56 17.91 -3.91
N THR A 44 3.57 17.35 -4.59
CA THR A 44 2.33 18.07 -4.89
C THR A 44 1.50 18.25 -3.63
N LEU A 45 1.26 17.16 -2.88
CA LEU A 45 0.41 17.21 -1.69
C LEU A 45 1.07 17.97 -0.54
N TYR A 46 2.40 17.90 -0.38
CA TYR A 46 3.10 18.72 0.60
C TYR A 46 2.89 20.22 0.33
N ASN A 47 3.14 20.66 -0.91
CA ASN A 47 3.09 22.07 -1.26
C ASN A 47 1.67 22.64 -1.29
N GLU A 48 0.67 21.80 -1.58
CA GLU A 48 -0.68 22.28 -1.86
C GLU A 48 -1.70 22.02 -0.75
N LEU A 49 -1.44 21.08 0.16
CA LEU A 49 -2.28 20.88 1.34
C LEU A 49 -1.77 21.76 2.46
N LYS A 50 -2.69 22.55 3.04
CA LYS A 50 -2.40 23.27 4.27
C LYS A 50 -2.21 22.27 5.43
N PRO A 51 -1.41 22.62 6.45
CA PRO A 51 -1.34 21.85 7.69
C PRO A 51 -2.73 21.65 8.31
N TRP A 52 -2.96 20.51 8.96
CA TRP A 52 -4.10 20.25 9.84
C TRP A 52 -5.49 20.30 9.18
N ILE A 53 -5.57 20.19 7.86
CA ILE A 53 -6.86 20.03 7.18
C ILE A 53 -7.58 18.76 7.63
N ASP A 54 -8.91 18.76 7.54
CA ASP A 54 -9.72 17.55 7.70
C ASP A 54 -9.41 16.57 6.54
N PRO A 55 -8.95 15.33 6.83
CA PRO A 55 -8.72 14.33 5.79
C PRO A 55 -9.96 13.95 4.96
N LEU A 56 -11.17 14.12 5.48
CA LEU A 56 -12.42 13.89 4.72
C LEU A 56 -13.03 15.20 4.21
N GLY A 57 -12.41 16.34 4.51
CA GLY A 57 -12.84 17.68 4.11
C GLY A 57 -12.59 18.01 2.64
N LYS A 58 -13.16 19.13 2.20
CA LYS A 58 -13.06 19.60 0.80
C LYS A 58 -11.63 20.01 0.42
N GLU A 59 -10.83 20.44 1.39
CA GLU A 59 -9.45 20.91 1.22
C GLU A 59 -8.49 19.78 0.89
N ASN A 60 -8.80 18.54 1.29
CA ASN A 60 -7.96 17.39 0.97
C ASN A 60 -7.98 17.13 -0.54
N LYS A 61 -6.90 16.58 -1.08
CA LYS A 61 -6.76 16.27 -2.50
C LYS A 61 -6.49 14.79 -2.66
N LEU A 62 -7.09 14.19 -3.68
CA LEU A 62 -6.83 12.80 -4.04
C LEU A 62 -6.04 12.80 -5.35
N PHE A 63 -4.81 12.32 -5.32
CA PHE A 63 -3.92 12.36 -6.48
C PHE A 63 -3.62 10.94 -6.96
N PHE A 64 -4.07 10.63 -8.18
CA PHE A 64 -3.65 9.46 -8.95
C PHE A 64 -2.43 9.82 -9.81
N SER A 65 -1.33 9.11 -9.66
CA SER A 65 -0.07 9.42 -10.35
C SER A 65 0.57 8.17 -10.93
N THR A 66 1.12 8.29 -12.13
CA THR A 66 1.83 7.22 -12.85
C THR A 66 3.32 7.57 -12.96
N GLY A 67 4.15 6.57 -13.25
CA GLY A 67 5.57 6.77 -13.52
C GLY A 67 5.95 6.57 -15.00
N PRO A 68 7.20 6.92 -15.39
CA PRO A 68 7.69 6.84 -16.77
C PRO A 68 7.66 5.45 -17.38
N PHE A 69 7.68 4.39 -16.58
CA PHE A 69 7.60 3.03 -17.12
C PHE A 69 6.16 2.59 -17.35
N THR A 70 5.19 3.17 -16.66
CA THR A 70 3.77 2.77 -16.73
C THR A 70 3.27 2.73 -18.17
N GLY A 71 2.75 1.59 -18.60
CA GLY A 71 2.22 1.38 -19.95
C GLY A 71 3.28 1.14 -21.03
N THR A 72 4.56 1.05 -20.68
CA THR A 72 5.66 0.74 -21.61
C THR A 72 5.96 -0.77 -21.64
N LEU A 73 7.02 -1.19 -22.35
CA LEU A 73 7.46 -2.59 -22.38
C LEU A 73 8.39 -2.97 -21.22
N TRP A 74 8.69 -2.03 -20.30
CA TRP A 74 9.42 -2.37 -19.08
C TRP A 74 8.68 -3.48 -18.31
N PRO A 75 9.38 -4.50 -17.79
CA PRO A 75 8.71 -5.60 -17.09
C PRO A 75 7.80 -5.11 -15.95
N GLN A 76 6.56 -5.60 -15.92
CA GLN A 76 5.60 -5.35 -14.83
C GLN A 76 5.23 -3.86 -14.62
N SER A 77 5.31 -3.06 -15.69
CA SER A 77 5.11 -1.61 -15.67
C SER A 77 3.64 -1.18 -15.75
N SER A 78 2.89 -1.57 -14.72
CA SER A 78 1.44 -1.33 -14.63
C SER A 78 1.02 -0.49 -13.43
N ARG A 79 1.98 -0.06 -12.59
CA ARG A 79 1.67 0.51 -11.29
C ARG A 79 1.32 1.99 -11.41
N TYR A 80 0.37 2.40 -10.57
CA TYR A 80 0.06 3.79 -10.28
C TYR A 80 -0.07 3.97 -8.77
N SER A 81 0.24 5.17 -8.29
CA SER A 81 0.09 5.58 -6.89
C SER A 81 -1.19 6.39 -6.73
N VAL A 82 -1.83 6.26 -5.57
CA VAL A 82 -2.91 7.14 -5.11
C VAL A 82 -2.49 7.69 -3.76
N ALA A 83 -2.59 9.01 -3.57
CA ALA A 83 -2.22 9.63 -2.31
C ALA A 83 -3.16 10.76 -1.90
N ALA A 84 -3.25 10.99 -0.59
CA ALA A 84 -3.99 12.07 0.07
C ALA A 84 -3.51 12.21 1.53
N LYS A 85 -4.01 13.19 2.28
CA LYS A 85 -3.97 13.08 3.76
C LYS A 85 -4.88 11.92 4.17
N SER A 86 -4.36 10.96 4.94
CA SER A 86 -5.09 9.75 5.33
C SER A 86 -6.12 10.06 6.44
N PRO A 87 -7.38 9.64 6.28
CA PRO A 87 -8.36 9.72 7.37
C PRO A 87 -8.15 8.62 8.44
N LEU A 88 -7.39 7.56 8.11
CA LEU A 88 -7.06 6.49 9.06
C LEU A 88 -5.91 6.89 9.97
N THR A 89 -4.82 7.41 9.40
CA THR A 89 -3.59 7.71 10.16
C THR A 89 -3.47 9.17 10.60
N ASP A 90 -4.23 10.08 9.99
CA ASP A 90 -4.13 11.55 10.12
C ASP A 90 -2.85 12.16 9.50
N GLY A 91 -1.98 11.36 8.89
CA GLY A 91 -0.74 11.80 8.25
C GLY A 91 -0.73 11.56 6.74
N TRP A 92 0.46 11.31 6.19
CA TRP A 92 0.69 10.88 4.82
C TRP A 92 -0.11 9.60 4.54
N GLY A 93 -0.90 9.60 3.47
CA GLY A 93 -1.66 8.45 3.00
C GLY A 93 -1.29 8.12 1.56
N GLU A 94 -0.89 6.88 1.31
CA GLU A 94 -0.49 6.45 -0.02
C GLU A 94 -0.74 4.95 -0.22
N ALA A 95 -1.34 4.60 -1.35
CA ALA A 95 -1.52 3.23 -1.79
C ALA A 95 -1.14 3.07 -3.28
N HIS A 96 -0.86 1.84 -3.70
CA HIS A 96 -0.52 1.54 -5.08
C HIS A 96 -1.38 0.41 -5.60
N SER A 97 -1.74 0.48 -6.87
CA SER A 97 -2.43 -0.61 -7.55
C SER A 97 -1.77 -0.92 -8.88
N GLY A 98 -2.02 -2.13 -9.37
CA GLY A 98 -1.59 -2.60 -10.69
C GLY A 98 -2.79 -2.77 -11.62
N GLY A 99 -2.78 -3.83 -12.42
CA GLY A 99 -3.83 -4.11 -13.39
C GLY A 99 -3.58 -3.38 -14.69
N PHE A 100 -4.59 -2.68 -15.18
CA PHE A 100 -4.57 -2.02 -16.48
C PHE A 100 -4.96 -0.54 -16.44
N TRP A 101 -5.44 -0.04 -15.31
CA TRP A 101 -5.90 1.36 -15.19
C TRP A 101 -4.78 2.39 -15.39
N GLY A 102 -3.64 2.22 -14.72
CA GLY A 102 -2.48 3.13 -14.86
C GLY A 102 -1.98 3.24 -16.31
N PRO A 103 -1.74 2.12 -17.02
CA PRO A 103 -1.44 2.13 -18.45
C PRO A 103 -2.51 2.83 -19.29
N GLU A 104 -3.80 2.59 -19.04
CA GLU A 104 -4.89 3.21 -19.81
C GLU A 104 -4.89 4.75 -19.63
N LEU A 105 -4.55 5.26 -18.45
CA LEU A 105 -4.35 6.70 -18.20
C LEU A 105 -3.20 7.28 -19.03
N LYS A 106 -2.08 6.55 -19.11
CA LYS A 106 -0.95 6.95 -19.96
C LYS A 106 -1.35 6.97 -21.43
N PHE A 107 -2.09 5.96 -21.89
CA PHE A 107 -2.60 5.90 -23.26
C PHE A 107 -3.66 6.97 -23.55
N ALA A 108 -4.32 7.54 -22.53
CA ALA A 108 -5.19 8.70 -22.68
C ALA A 108 -4.42 10.03 -22.77
N GLY A 109 -3.09 10.02 -22.53
CA GLY A 109 -2.22 11.19 -22.65
C GLY A 109 -1.95 11.91 -21.34
N TYR A 110 -2.11 11.24 -20.18
CA TYR A 110 -1.91 11.86 -18.87
C TYR A 110 -0.98 11.06 -17.98
N ASP A 111 -0.16 11.77 -17.20
CA ASP A 111 0.73 11.19 -16.18
C ASP A 111 0.08 11.17 -14.79
N GLY A 112 -1.04 11.89 -14.59
CA GLY A 112 -1.79 11.87 -13.33
C GLY A 112 -3.06 12.71 -13.34
N ILE A 113 -3.86 12.55 -12.28
CA ILE A 113 -5.14 13.23 -12.04
C ILE A 113 -5.20 13.69 -10.58
N ILE A 114 -5.35 14.99 -10.36
CA ILE A 114 -5.60 15.60 -9.06
C ILE A 114 -7.09 15.92 -8.95
N ILE A 115 -7.75 15.33 -7.96
CA ILE A 115 -9.15 15.58 -7.63
C ILE A 115 -9.23 16.54 -6.43
N GLU A 116 -10.01 17.61 -6.59
CA GLU A 116 -10.20 18.66 -5.59
C GLU A 116 -11.69 18.98 -5.41
N GLY A 117 -12.01 19.70 -4.32
CA GLY A 117 -13.39 20.06 -4.01
C GLY A 117 -14.26 18.85 -3.66
N VAL A 118 -15.57 19.06 -3.65
CA VAL A 118 -16.60 18.05 -3.38
C VAL A 118 -17.76 18.31 -4.34
N SER A 119 -18.24 17.26 -5.02
CA SER A 119 -19.44 17.42 -5.84
C SER A 119 -20.71 17.44 -4.99
N SER A 120 -21.72 18.21 -5.38
CA SER A 120 -22.99 18.28 -4.63
C SER A 120 -23.84 17.01 -4.72
N ASN A 121 -23.60 16.17 -5.74
CA ASN A 121 -24.24 14.87 -5.94
C ASN A 121 -23.17 13.83 -6.31
N PRO A 122 -23.44 12.52 -6.20
CA PRO A 122 -22.58 11.47 -6.74
C PRO A 122 -22.19 11.72 -8.21
N VAL A 123 -20.89 11.63 -8.51
CA VAL A 123 -20.35 11.78 -9.86
C VAL A 123 -19.31 10.73 -10.20
N TYR A 124 -19.06 10.49 -11.49
CA TYR A 124 -17.87 9.80 -11.97
C TYR A 124 -17.16 10.66 -13.03
N VAL A 125 -15.83 10.51 -13.11
CA VAL A 125 -15.03 11.14 -14.16
C VAL A 125 -14.84 10.13 -15.28
N PHE A 126 -15.08 10.56 -16.52
CA PHE A 126 -14.74 9.79 -17.71
C PHE A 126 -13.72 10.54 -18.56
N ILE A 127 -12.62 9.85 -18.88
CA ILE A 127 -11.53 10.34 -19.72
C ILE A 127 -11.47 9.46 -20.96
N GLU A 128 -11.64 10.06 -22.13
CA GLU A 128 -11.41 9.42 -23.43
C GLU A 128 -10.42 10.27 -24.22
N ASP A 129 -9.15 9.85 -24.21
CA ASP A 129 -8.04 10.66 -24.73
C ASP A 129 -8.12 12.11 -24.20
N ASN A 130 -8.21 13.11 -25.08
CA ASN A 130 -8.25 14.54 -24.69
C ASN A 130 -9.64 15.02 -24.20
N LYS A 131 -10.65 14.15 -24.09
CA LYS A 131 -11.99 14.52 -23.61
C LYS A 131 -12.16 14.06 -22.17
N ILE A 132 -12.44 15.02 -21.29
CA ILE A 132 -12.65 14.76 -19.86
C ILE A 132 -14.01 15.33 -19.47
N ASN A 133 -14.86 14.48 -18.89
CA ASN A 133 -16.20 14.86 -18.47
C ASN A 133 -16.47 14.37 -17.05
N VAL A 134 -17.26 15.15 -16.30
CA VAL A 134 -17.79 14.77 -14.99
C VAL A 134 -19.28 14.44 -15.18
N HIS A 135 -19.63 13.18 -15.02
CA HIS A 135 -20.97 12.63 -15.21
C HIS A 135 -21.66 12.41 -13.87
N ASP A 136 -23.00 12.43 -13.89
CA ASP A 136 -23.80 11.98 -12.75
C ASP A 136 -23.56 10.49 -12.48
N ALA A 137 -23.50 10.11 -11.20
CA ALA A 137 -23.31 8.73 -10.76
C ALA A 137 -24.42 8.30 -9.79
N GLY A 138 -25.55 8.98 -9.75
CA GLY A 138 -26.63 8.67 -8.81
C GLY A 138 -27.22 7.28 -9.02
N ASP A 139 -27.27 6.80 -10.26
CA ASP A 139 -27.78 5.45 -10.61
C ASP A 139 -26.82 4.31 -10.24
N ILE A 140 -25.53 4.62 -10.07
CA ILE A 140 -24.48 3.67 -9.69
C ILE A 140 -23.96 3.87 -8.27
N TRP A 141 -24.42 4.89 -7.55
CA TRP A 141 -24.18 5.01 -6.12
C TRP A 141 -24.81 3.82 -5.37
N CYS A 142 -24.17 3.35 -4.31
CA CYS A 142 -24.50 2.13 -3.56
C CYS A 142 -24.28 0.81 -4.31
N GLN A 143 -23.87 0.82 -5.58
CA GLN A 143 -23.46 -0.39 -6.28
C GLN A 143 -22.07 -0.85 -5.83
N THR A 144 -21.83 -2.15 -5.87
CA THR A 144 -20.50 -2.72 -5.67
C THR A 144 -19.51 -2.23 -6.73
N THR A 145 -18.22 -2.37 -6.47
CA THR A 145 -17.16 -2.02 -7.44
C THR A 145 -17.29 -2.82 -8.75
N HIS A 146 -17.76 -4.07 -8.68
CA HIS A 146 -17.94 -4.93 -9.86
C HIS A 146 -19.13 -4.49 -10.69
N GLU A 147 -20.26 -4.23 -10.05
CA GLU A 147 -21.47 -3.69 -10.71
C GLU A 147 -21.19 -2.34 -11.35
N THR A 148 -20.44 -1.46 -10.64
CA THR A 148 -19.99 -0.17 -11.14
C THR A 148 -19.15 -0.32 -12.41
N GLU A 149 -18.13 -1.20 -12.38
CA GLU A 149 -17.29 -1.45 -13.54
C GLU A 149 -18.08 -2.04 -14.73
N ASP A 150 -18.96 -3.00 -14.48
CA ASP A 150 -19.79 -3.63 -15.51
C ASP A 150 -20.78 -2.65 -16.13
N ARG A 151 -21.41 -1.81 -15.31
CA ARG A 151 -22.36 -0.78 -15.75
C ARG A 151 -21.67 0.27 -16.63
N LEU A 152 -20.50 0.74 -16.23
CA LEU A 152 -19.72 1.72 -17.01
C LEU A 152 -19.16 1.10 -18.30
N LYS A 153 -18.72 -0.16 -18.28
CA LYS A 153 -18.30 -0.88 -19.52
C LYS A 153 -19.45 -1.13 -20.49
N LYS A 154 -20.67 -1.34 -19.98
CA LYS A 154 -21.87 -1.43 -20.81
C LYS A 154 -22.21 -0.10 -21.48
N GLU A 155 -21.95 1.02 -20.81
CA GLU A 155 -22.24 2.36 -21.30
C GLU A 155 -21.19 2.91 -22.26
N TRP A 156 -19.92 2.83 -21.88
CA TRP A 156 -18.79 3.47 -22.58
C TRP A 156 -17.94 2.48 -23.39
N GLY A 157 -18.27 1.18 -23.33
CA GLY A 157 -17.60 0.12 -24.08
C GLY A 157 -16.63 -0.72 -23.23
N GLN A 158 -16.37 -1.93 -23.70
CA GLN A 158 -15.65 -2.96 -22.93
C GLN A 158 -14.16 -2.67 -22.71
N HIS A 159 -13.60 -1.73 -23.46
CA HIS A 159 -12.17 -1.43 -23.42
C HIS A 159 -11.78 -0.39 -22.37
N ILE A 160 -12.74 0.31 -21.76
CA ILE A 160 -12.44 1.24 -20.66
C ILE A 160 -11.83 0.50 -19.46
N LYS A 161 -11.02 1.20 -18.67
CA LYS A 161 -10.59 0.76 -17.34
C LYS A 161 -11.21 1.67 -16.28
N VAL A 162 -11.67 1.08 -15.20
CA VAL A 162 -12.39 1.79 -14.14
C VAL A 162 -11.63 1.62 -12.83
N ALA A 163 -11.35 2.71 -12.13
CA ALA A 163 -11.00 2.72 -10.73
C ALA A 163 -12.19 3.29 -9.96
N SER A 164 -12.73 2.56 -9.00
CA SER A 164 -13.99 2.89 -8.32
C SER A 164 -13.97 2.54 -6.84
N ILE A 165 -14.87 3.16 -6.09
CA ILE A 165 -15.19 2.78 -4.71
C ILE A 165 -16.47 1.95 -4.68
N GLY A 166 -16.55 1.04 -3.72
CA GLY A 166 -17.81 0.37 -3.36
C GLY A 166 -18.50 1.10 -2.20
N PRO A 167 -19.57 0.49 -1.63
CA PRO A 167 -20.30 1.04 -0.49
C PRO A 167 -19.42 1.45 0.70
N ALA A 168 -18.30 0.77 0.95
CA ALA A 168 -17.41 1.13 2.05
C ALA A 168 -16.76 2.51 1.85
N GLY A 169 -16.37 2.86 0.62
CA GLY A 169 -15.84 4.19 0.31
C GLY A 169 -16.93 5.26 0.40
N GLU A 170 -18.12 4.97 -0.12
CA GLU A 170 -19.29 5.88 -0.05
C GLU A 170 -19.67 6.19 1.40
N ASN A 171 -19.63 5.18 2.27
CA ASN A 171 -19.89 5.28 3.70
C ASN A 171 -18.67 5.77 4.50
N LYS A 172 -17.57 6.16 3.84
CA LYS A 172 -16.36 6.70 4.49
C LYS A 172 -15.80 5.77 5.57
N VAL A 173 -15.78 4.47 5.30
CA VAL A 173 -15.12 3.48 6.15
C VAL A 173 -13.61 3.74 6.10
N LEU A 174 -12.94 3.86 7.26
CA LEU A 174 -11.54 4.29 7.33
C LEU A 174 -10.55 3.23 6.81
N VAL A 175 -10.99 1.97 6.71
CA VAL A 175 -10.28 0.87 6.05
C VAL A 175 -10.84 0.57 4.64
N SER A 176 -11.45 1.56 3.96
CA SER A 176 -11.90 1.43 2.57
C SER A 176 -10.80 1.76 1.55
N CYS A 177 -10.93 1.16 0.37
CA CYS A 177 -9.98 1.23 -0.72
C CYS A 177 -10.61 1.62 -2.05
N ILE A 178 -9.76 1.84 -3.05
CA ILE A 178 -10.15 2.05 -4.45
C ILE A 178 -9.81 0.78 -5.23
N ILE A 179 -10.79 0.23 -5.95
CA ILE A 179 -10.68 -1.00 -6.72
C ILE A 179 -10.67 -0.71 -8.22
N ASN A 180 -9.75 -1.34 -8.94
CA ASN A 180 -9.74 -1.40 -10.40
C ASN A 180 -9.65 -2.84 -10.91
N ASP A 181 -10.10 -3.06 -12.15
CA ASP A 181 -10.13 -4.39 -12.78
C ASP A 181 -10.83 -5.44 -11.89
N LYS A 182 -11.86 -5.04 -11.13
CA LYS A 182 -12.61 -5.82 -10.12
C LYS A 182 -11.83 -6.33 -8.89
N HIS A 183 -10.51 -6.36 -8.88
CA HIS A 183 -9.76 -7.03 -7.79
C HIS A 183 -8.37 -6.43 -7.50
N ARG A 184 -7.94 -5.40 -8.23
CA ARG A 184 -6.70 -4.68 -7.96
C ARG A 184 -7.02 -3.51 -7.05
N ALA A 185 -6.30 -3.37 -5.95
CA ALA A 185 -6.64 -2.43 -4.90
C ALA A 185 -5.51 -1.43 -4.67
N ALA A 186 -5.85 -0.14 -4.71
CA ALA A 186 -5.11 0.87 -3.95
C ALA A 186 -5.69 0.82 -2.52
N ALA A 187 -5.18 -0.13 -1.75
CA ALA A 187 -5.85 -0.67 -0.56
C ALA A 187 -5.85 0.26 0.66
N ARG A 188 -4.67 0.74 1.05
CA ARG A 188 -4.43 1.17 2.43
C ARG A 188 -4.57 2.68 2.62
N SER A 189 -4.45 3.14 3.87
CA SER A 189 -4.56 4.54 4.26
C SER A 189 -5.96 5.17 4.08
N GLY A 190 -7.01 4.39 3.87
CA GLY A 190 -8.39 4.89 3.82
C GLY A 190 -8.71 5.79 2.62
N LEU A 191 -8.01 5.61 1.51
CA LEU A 191 -8.16 6.47 0.33
C LEU A 191 -9.51 6.28 -0.39
N GLY A 192 -10.18 5.14 -0.18
CA GLY A 192 -11.57 4.96 -0.61
C GLY A 192 -12.53 5.93 0.08
N ALA A 193 -12.32 6.23 1.37
CA ALA A 193 -13.13 7.17 2.12
C ALA A 193 -12.89 8.62 1.68
N VAL A 194 -11.65 8.95 1.30
CA VAL A 194 -11.33 10.27 0.70
C VAL A 194 -12.03 10.42 -0.65
N MET A 195 -12.04 9.38 -1.48
CA MET A 195 -12.74 9.39 -2.75
C MET A 195 -14.26 9.54 -2.56
N GLY A 196 -14.84 8.81 -1.60
CA GLY A 196 -16.25 8.89 -1.26
C GLY A 196 -16.67 10.22 -0.61
N SER A 197 -15.81 10.84 0.21
CA SER A 197 -16.11 12.15 0.82
C SER A 197 -16.22 13.28 -0.19
N LYS A 198 -15.67 13.06 -1.40
CA LYS A 198 -15.78 13.96 -2.55
C LYS A 198 -16.99 13.70 -3.44
N ASN A 199 -17.83 12.72 -3.09
CA ASN A 199 -18.91 12.17 -3.91
C ASN A 199 -18.42 11.66 -5.27
N LEU A 200 -17.17 11.20 -5.35
CA LEU A 200 -16.59 10.63 -6.57
C LEU A 200 -16.71 9.10 -6.55
N LYS A 201 -17.59 8.54 -7.36
CA LYS A 201 -17.82 7.10 -7.47
C LYS A 201 -16.71 6.37 -8.22
N ALA A 202 -16.25 6.93 -9.33
CA ALA A 202 -15.28 6.30 -10.21
C ALA A 202 -14.47 7.29 -11.04
N VAL A 203 -13.30 6.84 -11.49
CA VAL A 203 -12.53 7.42 -12.59
C VAL A 203 -12.39 6.35 -13.66
N ALA A 204 -13.16 6.51 -14.74
CA ALA A 204 -13.14 5.66 -15.92
C ALA A 204 -12.25 6.27 -17.00
N VAL A 205 -11.44 5.44 -17.64
CA VAL A 205 -10.46 5.90 -18.62
C VAL A 205 -10.48 5.01 -19.86
N ARG A 206 -10.38 5.65 -21.02
CA ARG A 206 -10.07 5.05 -22.31
C ARG A 206 -8.93 5.81 -22.95
N GLY A 207 -7.86 5.10 -23.28
CA GLY A 207 -6.71 5.65 -23.96
C GLY A 207 -6.41 4.91 -25.25
N THR A 208 -6.14 5.65 -26.32
CA THR A 208 -5.79 5.06 -27.63
C THR A 208 -4.47 5.55 -28.19
N GLN A 209 -3.76 6.42 -27.45
CA GLN A 209 -2.47 6.97 -27.85
C GLN A 209 -1.32 6.03 -27.46
N GLY A 210 -0.18 6.20 -28.14
CA GLY A 210 1.07 5.53 -27.79
C GLY A 210 1.95 6.37 -26.86
N ILE A 211 2.84 5.70 -26.13
CA ILE A 211 3.87 6.36 -25.33
C ILE A 211 5.13 6.56 -26.19
N ASN A 212 5.65 7.77 -26.23
CA ASN A 212 6.87 8.07 -26.98
C ASN A 212 8.11 7.60 -26.23
N ILE A 213 8.91 6.73 -26.86
CA ILE A 213 10.18 6.21 -26.34
C ILE A 213 11.35 6.95 -27.01
N PHE A 214 12.37 7.30 -26.22
CA PHE A 214 13.52 8.08 -26.68
C PHE A 214 14.40 7.30 -27.68
N ASN A 215 15.03 6.21 -27.25
CA ASN A 215 15.92 5.40 -28.11
C ASN A 215 15.22 4.09 -28.52
N LYS A 216 14.35 4.14 -29.53
CA LYS A 216 13.54 2.99 -29.95
C LYS A 216 14.36 1.76 -30.33
N ASP A 217 15.51 1.96 -30.96
CA ASP A 217 16.36 0.87 -31.47
C ASP A 217 17.01 0.11 -30.30
N GLU A 218 17.62 0.84 -29.36
CA GLU A 218 18.23 0.22 -28.17
C GLU A 218 17.17 -0.27 -27.16
N TYR A 219 16.02 0.38 -27.12
CA TYR A 219 14.97 0.09 -26.13
C TYR A 219 14.53 -1.38 -26.18
N LEU A 220 14.27 -1.94 -27.35
CA LEU A 220 13.79 -3.32 -27.48
C LEU A 220 14.82 -4.33 -26.96
N ASP A 221 16.11 -4.10 -27.23
CA ASP A 221 17.19 -4.95 -26.73
C ASP A 221 17.31 -4.88 -25.21
N VAL A 222 17.17 -3.69 -24.63
CA VAL A 222 17.17 -3.52 -23.17
C VAL A 222 15.96 -4.21 -22.56
N MET A 223 14.75 -4.03 -23.10
CA MET A 223 13.55 -4.68 -22.59
C MET A 223 13.67 -6.21 -22.66
N SER A 224 14.16 -6.76 -23.77
CA SER A 224 14.40 -8.19 -23.93
C SER A 224 15.30 -8.73 -22.82
N LYS A 225 16.44 -8.06 -22.56
CA LYS A 225 17.37 -8.42 -21.47
C LYS A 225 16.71 -8.34 -20.08
N MET A 226 15.89 -7.33 -19.82
CA MET A 226 15.22 -7.20 -18.52
C MET A 226 14.15 -8.28 -18.31
N HIS A 227 13.38 -8.62 -19.36
CA HIS A 227 12.41 -9.72 -19.32
C HIS A 227 13.10 -11.07 -19.15
N GLU A 228 14.24 -11.29 -19.81
CA GLU A 228 15.05 -12.51 -19.63
C GLU A 228 15.57 -12.64 -18.20
N LYS A 229 16.13 -11.56 -17.63
CA LYS A 229 16.61 -11.54 -16.24
C LYS A 229 15.50 -11.93 -15.25
N ILE A 230 14.32 -11.33 -15.35
CA ILE A 230 13.19 -11.69 -14.47
C ILE A 230 12.71 -13.11 -14.75
N GLY A 231 12.60 -13.49 -16.03
CA GLY A 231 12.07 -14.78 -16.45
C GLY A 231 12.90 -15.96 -15.99
N ASN A 232 14.23 -15.79 -15.92
CA ASN A 232 15.20 -16.81 -15.52
C ASN A 232 15.49 -16.80 -14.00
N ASP A 233 14.94 -15.85 -13.26
CA ASP A 233 15.11 -15.81 -11.81
C ASP A 233 14.33 -16.96 -11.13
N PRO A 234 14.95 -17.77 -10.25
CA PRO A 234 14.26 -18.88 -9.57
C PRO A 234 13.00 -18.47 -8.81
N PHE A 235 12.94 -17.23 -8.30
CA PHE A 235 11.76 -16.72 -7.59
C PHE A 235 10.54 -16.60 -8.51
N THR A 236 10.75 -16.38 -9.81
CA THR A 236 9.69 -16.24 -10.81
C THR A 236 8.91 -17.54 -11.01
N GLU A 237 9.56 -18.71 -10.91
CA GLU A 237 8.90 -20.01 -11.10
C GLU A 237 7.82 -20.26 -10.03
N THR A 238 8.20 -20.19 -8.76
CA THR A 238 7.28 -20.35 -7.63
C THR A 238 6.14 -19.34 -7.69
N LYS A 239 6.47 -18.07 -8.03
CA LYS A 239 5.47 -17.02 -8.18
C LYS A 239 4.49 -17.30 -9.31
N ARG A 240 4.94 -17.78 -10.47
CA ARG A 240 4.07 -18.16 -11.60
C ARG A 240 3.13 -19.31 -11.24
N LYS A 241 3.57 -20.24 -10.40
CA LYS A 241 2.76 -21.38 -9.98
C LYS A 241 1.70 -20.99 -8.96
N TYR A 242 2.09 -20.37 -7.85
CA TYR A 242 1.20 -20.17 -6.70
C TYR A 242 0.70 -18.74 -6.53
N GLY A 243 1.39 -17.75 -7.11
CA GLY A 243 1.11 -16.35 -6.82
C GLY A 243 1.77 -15.96 -5.50
N THR A 244 1.14 -15.15 -4.66
CA THR A 244 1.68 -14.86 -3.31
C THR A 244 1.26 -15.90 -2.27
N THR A 245 0.29 -16.76 -2.57
CA THR A 245 -0.32 -17.66 -1.58
C THR A 245 0.62 -18.71 -0.99
N TYR A 246 1.69 -19.12 -1.70
CA TYR A 246 2.73 -20.02 -1.15
C TYR A 246 3.45 -19.44 0.08
N LEU A 247 3.37 -18.13 0.28
CA LEU A 247 3.96 -17.48 1.44
C LEU A 247 3.28 -17.92 2.74
N VAL A 248 2.05 -18.44 2.70
CA VAL A 248 1.40 -18.97 3.91
C VAL A 248 2.24 -20.07 4.52
N GLU A 249 2.56 -21.10 3.73
CA GLU A 249 3.34 -22.25 4.19
C GLU A 249 4.77 -21.85 4.57
N PHE A 250 5.43 -21.05 3.74
CA PHE A 250 6.80 -20.59 3.99
C PHE A 250 6.91 -19.71 5.25
N MET A 251 6.00 -18.73 5.41
CA MET A 251 6.02 -17.85 6.58
C MET A 251 5.69 -18.60 7.87
N ASN A 252 4.83 -19.63 7.78
CA ASN A 252 4.53 -20.48 8.91
C ASN A 252 5.76 -21.30 9.33
N GLU A 253 6.46 -21.91 8.38
CA GLU A 253 7.67 -22.70 8.64
C GLU A 253 8.76 -21.89 9.36
N ILE A 254 8.95 -20.63 8.97
CA ILE A 254 9.97 -19.77 9.59
C ILE A 254 9.49 -19.08 10.88
N GLY A 255 8.24 -19.31 11.30
CA GLY A 255 7.65 -18.73 12.52
C GLY A 255 7.32 -17.25 12.39
N ARG A 256 6.77 -16.81 11.26
CA ARG A 256 6.39 -15.40 10.99
C ARG A 256 4.95 -15.23 10.55
N PHE A 257 4.15 -16.29 10.44
CA PHE A 257 2.77 -16.19 9.97
C PHE A 257 1.84 -15.80 11.13
N PRO A 258 1.34 -14.54 11.21
CA PRO A 258 0.62 -14.11 12.40
C PRO A 258 -0.72 -14.81 12.56
N SER A 259 -1.02 -15.26 13.76
CA SER A 259 -2.25 -15.98 14.08
C SER A 259 -2.94 -15.42 15.32
N TYR A 260 -4.27 -15.51 15.37
CA TYR A 260 -5.10 -15.09 16.50
C TYR A 260 -4.75 -13.68 17.00
N ASN A 261 -4.92 -12.66 16.14
CA ASN A 261 -4.48 -11.28 16.37
C ASN A 261 -3.03 -11.14 16.87
N PHE A 262 -2.09 -11.86 16.25
CA PHE A 262 -0.65 -11.88 16.59
C PHE A 262 -0.32 -12.47 17.97
N GLN A 263 -1.21 -13.22 18.62
CA GLN A 263 -0.87 -13.94 19.84
C GLN A 263 0.30 -14.91 19.62
N THR A 264 0.37 -15.54 18.44
CA THR A 264 1.46 -16.40 17.99
C THR A 264 1.79 -16.14 16.51
N SER A 265 2.91 -16.68 16.06
CA SER A 265 3.43 -16.55 14.68
C SER A 265 3.46 -17.89 13.93
N ILE A 266 2.70 -18.86 14.43
CA ILE A 266 2.44 -20.17 13.84
C ILE A 266 0.92 -20.35 13.73
N PHE A 267 0.46 -20.89 12.62
CA PHE A 267 -0.89 -21.40 12.45
C PHE A 267 -0.82 -22.89 12.18
N GLU A 268 -1.39 -23.67 13.08
CA GLU A 268 -1.41 -25.13 13.03
C GLU A 268 -2.17 -25.69 11.82
N TYR A 269 -3.00 -24.87 11.18
CA TYR A 269 -3.81 -25.19 10.00
C TYR A 269 -3.37 -24.43 8.73
N ALA A 270 -2.11 -23.99 8.65
CA ALA A 270 -1.61 -23.20 7.52
C ALA A 270 -1.79 -23.90 6.16
N ASP A 271 -1.66 -25.23 6.11
CA ASP A 271 -1.85 -26.06 4.91
C ASP A 271 -3.32 -26.08 4.42
N MET A 272 -4.29 -25.82 5.29
CA MET A 272 -5.71 -25.76 4.94
C MET A 272 -6.05 -24.51 4.12
N ILE A 273 -5.30 -23.42 4.28
CA ILE A 273 -5.57 -22.11 3.66
C ILE A 273 -4.46 -21.66 2.70
N GLY A 274 -3.40 -22.46 2.58
CA GLY A 274 -2.20 -22.15 1.82
C GLY A 274 -2.32 -22.26 0.30
N GLY A 275 -1.27 -21.84 -0.39
CA GLY A 275 -1.22 -21.77 -1.85
C GLY A 275 -1.35 -23.13 -2.53
N GLU A 276 -0.87 -24.21 -1.92
CA GLU A 276 -0.99 -25.55 -2.49
C GLU A 276 -2.45 -26.00 -2.56
N LYS A 277 -3.19 -25.85 -1.47
CA LYS A 277 -4.63 -26.17 -1.39
C LYS A 277 -5.43 -25.34 -2.39
N ILE A 278 -5.20 -24.02 -2.39
CA ILE A 278 -5.92 -23.08 -3.25
C ILE A 278 -5.71 -23.42 -4.72
N CYS A 279 -4.44 -23.60 -5.13
CA CYS A 279 -4.12 -23.84 -6.53
C CYS A 279 -4.60 -25.21 -7.02
N LYS A 280 -4.56 -26.23 -6.16
CA LYS A 280 -5.00 -27.59 -6.52
C LYS A 280 -6.52 -27.67 -6.71
N ASN A 281 -7.29 -27.00 -5.87
CA ASN A 281 -8.74 -27.25 -5.78
C ASN A 281 -9.61 -26.17 -6.42
N TYR A 282 -9.15 -24.92 -6.46
CA TYR A 282 -10.00 -23.77 -6.79
C TYR A 282 -9.49 -22.94 -7.97
N LEU A 283 -8.25 -23.12 -8.42
CA LEU A 283 -7.66 -22.35 -9.52
C LEU A 283 -8.32 -22.67 -10.86
N ILE A 284 -8.79 -21.62 -11.54
CA ILE A 284 -9.18 -21.66 -12.94
C ILE A 284 -7.95 -21.38 -13.82
N LYS A 285 -7.29 -20.24 -13.60
CA LYS A 285 -6.08 -19.85 -14.34
C LYS A 285 -5.30 -18.72 -13.66
N PRO A 286 -4.00 -18.58 -13.97
CA PRO A 286 -3.25 -17.35 -13.69
C PRO A 286 -3.84 -16.11 -14.38
N SER A 287 -3.65 -14.95 -13.76
CA SER A 287 -3.96 -13.62 -14.29
C SER A 287 -2.77 -12.67 -14.11
N ALA A 288 -2.60 -11.75 -15.05
CA ALA A 288 -1.48 -10.82 -15.10
C ALA A 288 -1.96 -9.37 -15.11
N CYS A 289 -1.16 -8.48 -14.51
CA CYS A 289 -1.23 -7.06 -14.82
C CYS A 289 -0.63 -6.79 -16.20
N PHE A 290 -0.80 -5.57 -16.71
CA PHE A 290 -0.17 -5.13 -17.95
C PHE A 290 1.35 -5.37 -17.94
N GLY A 291 1.88 -5.93 -19.04
CA GLY A 291 3.32 -6.15 -19.25
C GLY A 291 3.99 -7.12 -18.26
N CYS A 292 3.24 -7.91 -17.49
CA CYS A 292 3.77 -8.78 -16.44
C CYS A 292 3.95 -10.23 -16.92
N THR A 293 5.18 -10.74 -16.84
CA THR A 293 5.52 -12.13 -17.18
C THR A 293 5.46 -13.10 -15.99
N GLN A 294 5.22 -12.60 -14.77
CA GLN A 294 5.07 -13.45 -13.58
C GLN A 294 3.63 -13.90 -13.34
N SER A 295 2.63 -13.17 -13.84
CA SER A 295 1.20 -13.52 -13.73
C SER A 295 0.77 -13.97 -12.33
N CYS A 296 1.05 -13.18 -11.28
CA CYS A 296 0.87 -13.63 -9.89
C CYS A 296 -0.59 -13.78 -9.44
N GLY A 297 -1.55 -13.13 -10.11
CA GLY A 297 -2.97 -13.20 -9.72
C GLY A 297 -3.55 -14.57 -10.05
N ARG A 298 -4.43 -15.10 -9.21
CA ARG A 298 -5.01 -16.44 -9.41
C ARG A 298 -6.51 -16.30 -9.58
N LEU A 299 -7.06 -16.49 -10.78
CA LEU A 299 -8.52 -16.55 -10.94
C LEU A 299 -9.00 -17.90 -10.36
N THR A 300 -9.86 -17.84 -9.36
CA THR A 300 -10.36 -18.99 -8.60
C THR A 300 -11.89 -19.04 -8.61
N THR A 301 -12.45 -20.19 -8.23
CA THR A 301 -13.88 -20.37 -8.07
C THR A 301 -14.21 -21.37 -6.97
N VAL A 302 -15.28 -21.10 -6.24
CA VAL A 302 -16.03 -22.07 -5.44
C VAL A 302 -17.35 -22.30 -6.17
N LYS A 303 -17.64 -23.54 -6.55
CA LYS A 303 -18.72 -23.86 -7.50
C LYS A 303 -20.11 -23.96 -6.86
N GLU A 304 -20.16 -24.43 -5.62
CA GLU A 304 -21.40 -24.77 -4.91
C GLU A 304 -21.30 -24.33 -3.44
N GLY A 305 -22.39 -24.49 -2.70
CA GLY A 305 -22.44 -24.11 -1.28
C GLY A 305 -22.67 -22.61 -1.03
N PRO A 306 -22.66 -22.20 0.25
CA PRO A 306 -22.99 -20.83 0.66
C PRO A 306 -21.95 -19.79 0.23
N TYR A 307 -20.71 -20.23 -0.03
CA TYR A 307 -19.57 -19.37 -0.37
C TYR A 307 -19.20 -19.43 -1.86
N ARG A 308 -20.15 -19.83 -2.72
CA ARG A 308 -19.93 -19.88 -4.18
C ARG A 308 -19.53 -18.50 -4.72
N TYR A 309 -18.50 -18.46 -5.56
CA TYR A 309 -18.09 -17.25 -6.27
C TYR A 309 -17.14 -17.58 -7.44
N ILE A 310 -16.90 -16.56 -8.28
CA ILE A 310 -15.82 -16.54 -9.26
C ILE A 310 -15.10 -15.20 -9.11
N GLY A 311 -13.79 -15.23 -8.90
CA GLY A 311 -13.01 -14.02 -8.64
C GLY A 311 -11.53 -14.34 -8.49
N VAL A 312 -10.70 -13.32 -8.33
CA VAL A 312 -9.27 -13.54 -8.06
C VAL A 312 -9.10 -13.94 -6.59
N SER A 313 -8.25 -14.94 -6.35
CA SER A 313 -7.92 -15.42 -5.01
C SER A 313 -7.35 -14.29 -4.16
N PRO A 314 -7.45 -14.42 -2.83
CA PRO A 314 -6.72 -13.56 -1.92
C PRO A 314 -5.20 -13.66 -2.18
N GLU A 315 -4.52 -12.54 -1.95
CA GLU A 315 -3.07 -12.50 -1.81
C GLU A 315 -2.67 -12.98 -0.39
N TYR A 316 -1.39 -13.30 -0.15
CA TYR A 316 -0.85 -13.74 1.15
C TYR A 316 -1.39 -12.93 2.35
N GLU A 317 -1.33 -11.61 2.24
CA GLU A 317 -1.77 -10.67 3.28
C GLU A 317 -3.26 -10.85 3.64
N SER A 318 -4.09 -11.16 2.65
CA SER A 318 -5.52 -11.40 2.85
C SER A 318 -5.79 -12.76 3.50
N LEU A 319 -4.99 -13.79 3.15
CA LEU A 319 -5.05 -15.11 3.79
C LEU A 319 -4.64 -15.03 5.27
N SER A 320 -3.65 -14.21 5.61
CA SER A 320 -3.32 -13.95 7.01
C SER A 320 -4.44 -13.16 7.71
N ALA A 321 -4.85 -12.02 7.14
CA ALA A 321 -5.77 -11.09 7.79
C ALA A 321 -7.16 -11.70 8.07
N LEU A 322 -7.73 -12.40 7.09
CA LEU A 322 -9.07 -12.99 7.21
C LEU A 322 -9.01 -14.47 7.66
N GLY A 323 -7.86 -15.13 7.51
CA GLY A 323 -7.61 -16.52 7.89
C GLY A 323 -6.97 -16.64 9.26
N SER A 324 -5.66 -16.86 9.29
CA SER A 324 -4.92 -17.20 10.53
C SER A 324 -5.12 -16.18 11.66
N ARG A 325 -5.17 -14.88 11.35
CA ARG A 325 -5.40 -13.84 12.37
C ARG A 325 -6.78 -13.91 12.99
N CYS A 326 -7.76 -14.44 12.27
CA CYS A 326 -9.12 -14.66 12.74
C CYS A 326 -9.37 -16.12 13.17
N GLY A 327 -8.36 -17.00 13.10
CA GLY A 327 -8.50 -18.44 13.37
C GLY A 327 -9.31 -19.21 12.32
N ASN A 328 -9.59 -18.63 11.15
CA ASN A 328 -10.47 -19.22 10.15
C ASN A 328 -9.70 -20.23 9.26
N THR A 329 -10.20 -21.47 9.25
CA THR A 329 -9.65 -22.61 8.51
C THR A 329 -10.46 -22.98 7.26
N ASP A 330 -11.63 -22.38 7.06
CA ASP A 330 -12.49 -22.62 5.90
C ASP A 330 -12.00 -21.80 4.70
N VAL A 331 -11.22 -22.45 3.84
CA VAL A 331 -10.68 -21.83 2.62
C VAL A 331 -11.77 -21.29 1.69
N GLU A 332 -12.94 -21.90 1.60
CA GLU A 332 -14.02 -21.41 0.73
C GLU A 332 -14.62 -20.12 1.28
N ALA A 333 -14.82 -20.06 2.60
CA ALA A 333 -15.24 -18.85 3.30
C ALA A 333 -14.20 -17.72 3.13
N LEU A 334 -12.90 -18.02 3.22
CA LEU A 334 -11.82 -17.04 3.04
C LEU A 334 -11.77 -16.47 1.63
N LEU A 335 -11.88 -17.35 0.64
CA LEU A 335 -11.94 -16.96 -0.75
C LEU A 335 -13.15 -16.03 -1.02
N TYR A 336 -14.31 -16.34 -0.43
CA TYR A 336 -15.52 -15.53 -0.53
C TYR A 336 -15.43 -14.21 0.27
N ALA A 337 -14.85 -14.22 1.47
CA ALA A 337 -14.60 -13.03 2.28
C ALA A 337 -13.72 -12.01 1.54
N HIS A 338 -12.64 -12.47 0.90
CA HIS A 338 -11.82 -11.62 0.03
C HIS A 338 -12.62 -11.07 -1.17
N TYR A 339 -13.46 -11.89 -1.79
CA TYR A 339 -14.34 -11.45 -2.86
C TYR A 339 -15.30 -10.34 -2.39
N LEU A 340 -15.90 -10.47 -1.20
CA LEU A 340 -16.74 -9.43 -0.60
C LEU A 340 -15.96 -8.14 -0.32
N CYS A 341 -14.73 -8.22 0.22
CA CYS A 341 -13.90 -7.02 0.41
C CYS A 341 -13.67 -6.27 -0.92
N ASN A 342 -13.43 -6.99 -2.01
CA ASN A 342 -13.31 -6.37 -3.33
C ASN A 342 -14.62 -5.73 -3.80
N LEU A 343 -15.76 -6.40 -3.62
CA LEU A 343 -17.08 -5.86 -3.99
C LEU A 343 -17.40 -4.57 -3.23
N TYR A 344 -17.15 -4.56 -1.91
CA TYR A 344 -17.45 -3.43 -1.05
C TYR A 344 -16.40 -2.32 -1.11
N GLY A 345 -15.19 -2.61 -1.60
CA GLY A 345 -14.07 -1.67 -1.61
C GLY A 345 -13.43 -1.52 -0.23
N LEU A 346 -13.02 -2.63 0.37
CA LEU A 346 -12.36 -2.71 1.68
C LEU A 346 -10.90 -3.18 1.56
N ASP A 347 -10.01 -2.59 2.36
CA ASP A 347 -8.66 -3.12 2.64
C ASP A 347 -8.81 -4.41 3.46
N THR A 348 -8.31 -5.52 2.93
CA THR A 348 -8.38 -6.81 3.62
C THR A 348 -7.50 -6.88 4.85
N ILE A 349 -6.35 -6.19 4.85
CA ILE A 349 -5.44 -6.13 6.02
C ILE A 349 -6.13 -5.38 7.16
N GLY A 350 -6.62 -4.17 6.88
CA GLY A 350 -7.37 -3.37 7.84
C GLY A 350 -8.62 -4.09 8.34
N THR A 351 -9.44 -4.63 7.43
CA THR A 351 -10.68 -5.34 7.78
C THR A 351 -10.41 -6.57 8.66
N GLY A 352 -9.46 -7.43 8.28
CA GLY A 352 -9.09 -8.57 9.09
C GLY A 352 -8.45 -8.18 10.43
N GLY A 353 -7.73 -7.05 10.47
CA GLY A 353 -7.19 -6.54 11.73
C GLY A 353 -8.23 -6.02 12.70
N VAL A 354 -9.26 -5.34 12.19
CA VAL A 354 -10.39 -4.89 12.98
C VAL A 354 -11.20 -6.08 13.51
N ILE A 355 -11.45 -7.09 12.68
CA ILE A 355 -12.20 -8.30 13.07
C ILE A 355 -11.41 -9.13 14.10
N SER A 356 -10.12 -9.39 13.86
CA SER A 356 -9.28 -10.16 14.79
C SER A 356 -9.08 -9.45 16.13
N TRP A 357 -9.01 -8.12 16.15
CA TRP A 357 -9.05 -7.35 17.41
C TRP A 357 -10.35 -7.57 18.17
N ALA A 358 -11.50 -7.54 17.48
CA ALA A 358 -12.80 -7.76 18.12
C ALA A 358 -12.92 -9.18 18.69
N MET A 359 -12.46 -10.21 17.95
CA MET A 359 -12.41 -11.59 18.43
C MET A 359 -11.54 -11.73 19.69
N GLU A 360 -10.36 -11.11 19.73
CA GLU A 360 -9.52 -11.14 20.92
C GLU A 360 -10.19 -10.44 22.11
N CYS A 361 -10.80 -9.27 21.90
CA CYS A 361 -11.52 -8.57 22.96
C CYS A 361 -12.72 -9.38 23.47
N TYR A 362 -13.40 -10.11 22.59
CA TYR A 362 -14.47 -11.03 22.96
C TYR A 362 -13.97 -12.20 23.81
N GLU A 363 -12.89 -12.87 23.39
CA GLU A 363 -12.22 -13.93 24.16
C GLU A 363 -11.85 -13.45 25.57
N LYS A 364 -11.33 -12.23 25.69
CA LYS A 364 -10.98 -11.61 26.97
C LYS A 364 -12.18 -11.07 27.75
N LYS A 365 -13.41 -11.23 27.24
CA LYS A 365 -14.67 -10.76 27.84
C LYS A 365 -14.70 -9.26 28.08
N LEU A 366 -14.10 -8.50 27.16
CA LEU A 366 -13.99 -7.04 27.22
C LEU A 366 -15.05 -6.31 26.38
N LEU A 367 -15.79 -7.03 25.54
CA LEU A 367 -16.86 -6.46 24.72
C LEU A 367 -18.22 -6.56 25.41
N ASP A 368 -18.86 -5.40 25.59
CA ASP A 368 -20.23 -5.33 26.10
C ASP A 368 -21.25 -5.77 25.05
N LYS A 369 -22.29 -6.49 25.48
CA LYS A 369 -23.45 -6.86 24.64
C LYS A 369 -24.12 -5.66 23.95
N LYS A 370 -24.02 -4.45 24.52
CA LYS A 370 -24.56 -3.24 23.91
C LYS A 370 -23.93 -2.92 22.54
N PHE A 371 -22.67 -3.33 22.33
CA PHE A 371 -21.95 -3.11 21.08
C PHE A 371 -22.19 -4.25 20.10
N ILE A 372 -22.04 -5.49 20.58
CA ILE A 372 -21.99 -6.68 19.71
C ILE A 372 -23.35 -7.38 19.54
N GLY A 373 -24.36 -7.03 20.34
CA GLY A 373 -25.65 -7.74 20.35
C GLY A 373 -25.48 -9.22 20.66
N ASP A 374 -25.96 -10.08 19.75
CA ASP A 374 -25.88 -11.54 19.82
C ASP A 374 -24.80 -12.12 18.87
N LEU A 375 -23.88 -11.30 18.35
CA LEU A 375 -22.78 -11.78 17.51
C LEU A 375 -21.88 -12.76 18.27
N ASN A 376 -21.54 -13.88 17.62
CA ASN A 376 -20.58 -14.84 18.13
C ASN A 376 -19.17 -14.52 17.58
N LEU A 377 -18.32 -13.89 18.39
CA LEU A 377 -16.96 -13.50 17.98
C LEU A 377 -15.89 -14.53 18.42
N GLU A 378 -16.25 -15.81 18.44
CA GLU A 378 -15.29 -16.89 18.65
C GLU A 378 -14.31 -17.00 17.47
N TRP A 379 -13.07 -17.38 17.77
CA TRP A 379 -12.06 -17.61 16.74
C TRP A 379 -12.52 -18.68 15.75
N GLY A 380 -12.32 -18.42 14.46
CA GLY A 380 -12.66 -19.35 13.38
C GLY A 380 -14.11 -19.33 12.93
N ASP A 381 -14.97 -18.49 13.51
CA ASP A 381 -16.37 -18.33 13.06
C ASP A 381 -16.43 -17.62 11.70
N ALA A 382 -16.53 -18.42 10.63
CA ALA A 382 -16.52 -17.97 9.25
C ALA A 382 -17.75 -17.12 8.88
N ASP A 383 -18.93 -17.52 9.35
CA ASP A 383 -20.20 -16.82 9.10
C ASP A 383 -20.19 -15.42 9.74
N THR A 384 -19.66 -15.32 10.95
CA THR A 384 -19.51 -14.03 11.64
C THR A 384 -18.50 -13.16 10.94
N THR A 385 -17.37 -13.71 10.48
CA THR A 385 -16.38 -12.95 9.69
C THR A 385 -17.02 -12.35 8.43
N ILE A 386 -17.79 -13.15 7.69
CA ILE A 386 -18.50 -12.71 6.48
C ILE A 386 -19.55 -11.64 6.80
N SER A 387 -20.29 -11.82 7.89
CA SER A 387 -21.30 -10.87 8.34
C SER A 387 -20.68 -9.53 8.73
N LEU A 388 -19.57 -9.55 9.46
CA LEU A 388 -18.85 -8.35 9.87
C LEU A 388 -18.30 -7.55 8.68
N ILE A 389 -17.82 -8.21 7.62
CA ILE A 389 -17.38 -7.52 6.39
C ILE A 389 -18.51 -6.65 5.82
N ARG A 390 -19.72 -7.21 5.74
CA ARG A 390 -20.91 -6.47 5.28
C ARG A 390 -21.27 -5.33 6.22
N MET A 391 -21.35 -5.64 7.52
CA MET A 391 -21.69 -4.65 8.55
C MET A 391 -20.69 -3.48 8.57
N ILE A 392 -19.39 -3.74 8.40
CA ILE A 392 -18.35 -2.72 8.31
C ILE A 392 -18.56 -1.85 7.07
N ALA A 393 -18.73 -2.47 5.89
CA ALA A 393 -18.94 -1.74 4.64
C ALA A 393 -20.17 -0.83 4.66
N LEU A 394 -21.23 -1.27 5.34
CA LEU A 394 -22.52 -0.59 5.40
C LEU A 394 -22.70 0.26 6.67
N ARG A 395 -21.73 0.25 7.59
CA ARG A 395 -21.81 0.87 8.92
C ARG A 395 -23.08 0.47 9.70
N GLU A 396 -23.32 -0.83 9.79
CA GLU A 396 -24.50 -1.39 10.46
C GLU A 396 -24.15 -2.02 11.82
N GLY A 397 -24.89 -1.67 12.87
CA GLY A 397 -24.69 -2.23 14.22
C GLY A 397 -23.25 -2.06 14.70
N PHE A 398 -22.61 -3.15 15.14
CA PHE A 398 -21.21 -3.13 15.55
C PHE A 398 -20.25 -2.70 14.42
N GLY A 399 -20.66 -2.92 13.16
CA GLY A 399 -19.90 -2.53 11.98
C GLY A 399 -19.65 -1.02 11.87
N ASP A 400 -20.52 -0.18 12.42
CA ASP A 400 -20.29 1.28 12.44
C ASP A 400 -19.09 1.67 13.31
N ILE A 401 -18.90 0.98 14.44
CA ILE A 401 -17.74 1.18 15.32
C ILE A 401 -16.48 0.68 14.62
N LEU A 402 -16.53 -0.55 14.11
CA LEU A 402 -15.42 -1.21 13.41
C LEU A 402 -14.98 -0.47 12.14
N ALA A 403 -15.90 0.21 11.46
CA ALA A 403 -15.61 1.00 10.27
C ALA A 403 -14.61 2.16 10.50
N ASN A 404 -14.31 2.50 11.75
CA ASN A 404 -13.32 3.54 12.10
C ASN A 404 -11.89 3.00 12.26
N GLY A 405 -11.64 1.72 11.95
CA GLY A 405 -10.36 1.07 12.21
C GLY A 405 -10.20 0.69 13.68
N SER A 406 -9.27 -0.21 13.97
CA SER A 406 -9.15 -0.88 15.27
C SER A 406 -8.76 0.08 16.39
N TYR A 407 -7.93 1.08 16.09
CA TYR A 407 -7.51 2.10 17.07
C TYR A 407 -8.70 2.92 17.59
N ARG A 408 -9.48 3.54 16.68
CA ARG A 408 -10.64 4.35 17.07
C ARG A 408 -11.78 3.50 17.60
N ALA A 409 -11.96 2.28 17.07
CA ALA A 409 -12.91 1.32 17.64
C ALA A 409 -12.59 1.01 19.11
N ALA A 410 -11.31 0.82 19.45
CA ALA A 410 -10.88 0.61 20.83
C ALA A 410 -11.06 1.83 21.73
N GLU A 411 -10.88 3.05 21.22
CA GLU A 411 -11.21 4.28 21.97
C GLU A 411 -12.72 4.35 22.30
N ILE A 412 -13.59 4.00 21.36
CA ILE A 412 -15.04 4.00 21.55
C ILE A 412 -15.48 2.91 22.52
N VAL A 413 -14.95 1.69 22.37
CA VAL A 413 -15.31 0.55 23.21
C VAL A 413 -14.77 0.69 24.62
N GLY A 414 -13.55 1.22 24.79
CA GLY A 414 -12.89 1.37 26.09
C GLY A 414 -12.50 0.02 26.69
N ASN A 415 -12.68 -0.14 28.01
CA ASN A 415 -12.48 -1.39 28.74
C ASN A 415 -11.11 -2.06 28.51
N ASP A 416 -10.03 -1.26 28.51
CA ASP A 416 -8.65 -1.68 28.24
C ASP A 416 -8.43 -2.43 26.90
N THR A 417 -9.32 -2.28 25.92
CA THR A 417 -9.21 -2.97 24.63
C THR A 417 -8.09 -2.43 23.74
N MET A 418 -7.60 -1.20 23.98
CA MET A 418 -6.52 -0.55 23.22
C MET A 418 -5.23 -1.38 23.19
N LYS A 419 -4.91 -2.13 24.25
CA LYS A 419 -3.68 -2.94 24.32
C LYS A 419 -3.64 -4.11 23.32
N TYR A 420 -4.80 -4.49 22.76
CA TYR A 420 -4.93 -5.55 21.75
C TYR A 420 -4.92 -5.00 20.32
N VAL A 421 -4.84 -3.68 20.15
CA VAL A 421 -4.80 -3.06 18.82
C VAL A 421 -3.40 -3.26 18.24
N MET A 422 -3.31 -4.05 17.17
CA MET A 422 -2.05 -4.34 16.48
C MET A 422 -1.84 -3.33 15.34
N HIS A 423 -1.30 -2.17 15.67
CA HIS A 423 -1.16 -1.03 14.76
C HIS A 423 0.21 -0.31 14.86
N ALA A 424 0.53 0.49 13.84
CA ALA A 424 1.46 1.62 13.95
C ALA A 424 0.86 2.84 13.24
N LYS A 425 0.90 4.01 13.90
CA LYS A 425 0.22 5.25 13.44
C LYS A 425 -1.25 4.99 13.05
N LYS A 426 -1.99 4.33 13.94
CA LYS A 426 -3.40 3.93 13.82
C LYS A 426 -3.75 2.93 12.70
N GLN A 427 -2.83 2.63 11.77
CA GLN A 427 -3.05 1.65 10.71
C GLN A 427 -2.70 0.23 11.19
N GLU A 428 -3.55 -0.74 10.86
CA GLU A 428 -3.37 -2.15 11.22
C GLU A 428 -2.07 -2.72 10.65
N ILE A 429 -1.40 -3.59 11.41
CA ILE A 429 -0.18 -4.25 10.94
C ILE A 429 -0.53 -5.31 9.89
N ALA A 430 0.29 -5.37 8.84
CA ALA A 430 0.26 -6.40 7.80
C ALA A 430 0.68 -7.79 8.35
N ALA A 431 0.79 -8.82 7.53
CA ALA A 431 1.13 -10.19 7.92
C ALA A 431 2.63 -10.34 8.29
N GLN A 432 3.06 -9.55 9.28
CA GLN A 432 4.42 -9.29 9.68
C GLN A 432 4.54 -9.28 11.20
N ASP A 433 5.04 -10.38 11.78
CA ASP A 433 5.41 -10.39 13.20
C ASP A 433 6.84 -9.86 13.37
N GLY A 434 6.97 -8.66 13.94
CA GLY A 434 8.27 -8.01 14.15
C GLY A 434 9.20 -8.80 15.06
N ARG A 435 8.68 -9.65 15.96
CA ARG A 435 9.48 -10.51 16.84
C ARG A 435 10.24 -11.56 16.04
N ALA A 436 9.67 -12.03 14.94
CA ALA A 436 10.29 -13.00 14.05
C ALA A 436 11.22 -12.37 12.99
N HIS A 437 11.02 -11.07 12.70
CA HIS A 437 11.76 -10.34 11.66
C HIS A 437 11.95 -8.87 12.05
N LYS A 438 13.11 -8.55 12.62
CA LYS A 438 13.38 -7.24 13.26
C LYS A 438 13.33 -6.08 12.27
N SER A 439 13.83 -6.25 11.05
CA SER A 439 13.79 -5.22 10.00
C SER A 439 12.35 -4.86 9.61
N MET A 440 11.45 -5.84 9.53
CA MET A 440 10.01 -5.63 9.34
C MET A 440 9.36 -4.90 10.51
N GLY A 441 9.77 -5.22 11.74
CA GLY A 441 9.37 -4.49 12.93
C GLY A 441 9.75 -3.01 12.84
N LEU A 442 11.02 -2.70 12.54
CA LEU A 442 11.47 -1.32 12.36
C LEU A 442 10.73 -0.63 11.19
N ALA A 443 10.64 -1.26 10.02
CA ALA A 443 9.95 -0.72 8.85
C ALA A 443 8.48 -0.37 9.14
N THR A 444 7.80 -1.20 9.91
CA THR A 444 6.41 -0.95 10.36
C THR A 444 6.33 0.30 11.22
N ALA A 445 7.28 0.50 12.14
CA ALA A 445 7.31 1.65 13.04
C ALA A 445 7.57 2.96 12.29
N VAL A 446 8.55 3.00 11.39
CA VAL A 446 9.03 4.25 10.76
C VAL A 446 8.27 4.66 9.50
N SER A 447 7.47 3.77 8.91
CA SER A 447 6.74 4.07 7.66
C SER A 447 5.86 5.32 7.81
N PRO A 448 5.95 6.30 6.89
CA PRO A 448 5.17 7.52 6.98
C PRO A 448 3.67 7.29 6.71
N ARG A 449 3.31 6.22 6.00
CA ARG A 449 1.91 5.91 5.70
C ARG A 449 1.23 4.98 6.72
N GLY A 450 1.81 4.87 7.92
CA GLY A 450 1.43 3.90 8.95
C GLY A 450 1.95 2.50 8.66
N ALA A 451 1.61 1.53 9.52
CA ALA A 451 2.12 0.16 9.44
C ALA A 451 1.92 -0.43 8.04
N ASP A 452 2.95 -0.48 7.19
CA ASP A 452 2.88 -0.98 5.82
C ASP A 452 4.21 -1.64 5.41
N HIS A 453 4.14 -2.93 5.12
CA HIS A 453 5.31 -3.74 4.81
C HIS A 453 5.95 -3.42 3.45
N LEU A 454 5.19 -2.82 2.52
CA LEU A 454 5.67 -2.51 1.18
C LEU A 454 6.43 -1.18 1.14
N TYR A 455 6.25 -0.28 2.10
CA TYR A 455 6.92 1.03 2.05
C TYR A 455 8.45 0.90 2.07
N ALA A 456 8.97 0.07 2.98
CA ALA A 456 10.39 -0.30 3.01
C ALA A 456 10.65 -1.62 2.29
N PHE A 457 9.84 -2.64 2.60
CA PHE A 457 10.01 -4.02 2.14
C PHE A 457 11.44 -4.60 2.30
N PRO A 458 12.07 -4.54 3.50
CA PRO A 458 13.30 -5.26 3.84
C PRO A 458 13.08 -6.78 3.83
N VAL A 459 13.36 -7.40 2.68
CA VAL A 459 13.23 -8.85 2.49
C VAL A 459 14.57 -9.55 2.38
N LEU A 460 15.68 -8.80 2.27
CA LEU A 460 17.00 -9.39 2.07
C LEU A 460 17.47 -10.17 3.29
N ASP A 461 17.01 -9.82 4.48
CA ASP A 461 17.31 -10.53 5.72
C ASP A 461 16.29 -11.61 6.09
N GLU A 462 15.33 -11.91 5.21
CA GLU A 462 14.33 -12.97 5.40
C GLU A 462 14.93 -14.38 5.23
N GLY A 463 16.04 -14.47 4.48
CA GLY A 463 16.83 -15.68 4.21
C GLY A 463 17.09 -15.90 2.72
N GLY A 464 18.26 -16.44 2.37
CA GLY A 464 18.58 -16.84 0.99
C GLY A 464 19.16 -15.73 0.10
N PHE A 465 19.46 -14.56 0.65
CA PHE A 465 20.00 -13.41 -0.08
C PHE A 465 21.42 -13.00 0.38
N ASP A 466 22.20 -13.95 0.92
CA ASP A 466 23.53 -13.70 1.47
C ASP A 466 24.49 -13.07 0.45
N LYS A 467 24.36 -13.46 -0.83
CA LYS A 467 25.18 -12.92 -1.92
C LYS A 467 24.80 -11.47 -2.21
N GLU A 468 23.51 -11.18 -2.21
CA GLU A 468 22.94 -9.86 -2.45
C GLU A 468 23.31 -8.91 -1.31
N ILE A 469 23.25 -9.36 -0.05
CA ILE A 469 23.68 -8.56 1.10
C ILE A 469 25.15 -8.17 0.97
N ARG A 470 26.05 -9.13 0.76
CA ARG A 470 27.48 -8.86 0.58
C ARG A 470 27.77 -7.93 -0.59
N LYS A 471 27.04 -8.09 -1.70
CA LYS A 471 27.21 -7.28 -2.92
C LYS A 471 26.69 -5.84 -2.75
N ILE A 472 25.55 -5.67 -2.07
CA ILE A 472 24.87 -4.37 -1.95
C ILE A 472 25.44 -3.56 -0.78
N TYR A 473 25.71 -4.21 0.36
CA TYR A 473 26.10 -3.54 1.61
C TYR A 473 27.58 -3.69 1.94
N GLY A 474 28.20 -4.84 1.63
CA GLY A 474 29.59 -5.15 1.96
C GLY A 474 29.72 -6.41 2.82
N GLU A 475 30.92 -7.00 2.86
CA GLU A 475 31.19 -8.23 3.63
C GLU A 475 31.12 -7.97 5.14
N GLU A 476 31.42 -6.75 5.58
CA GLU A 476 31.46 -6.34 6.99
C GLU A 476 30.09 -6.30 7.69
N TYR A 477 29.00 -6.33 6.91
CA TYR A 477 27.63 -6.37 7.43
C TYR A 477 27.08 -7.79 7.55
N TRP A 478 27.80 -8.80 7.04
CA TRP A 478 27.41 -10.21 7.10
C TRP A 478 28.16 -10.95 8.23
N PRO A 479 27.50 -11.84 9.00
CA PRO A 479 26.12 -12.32 8.85
C PRO A 479 25.03 -11.49 9.53
N GLU A 480 25.38 -10.53 10.40
CA GLU A 480 24.39 -9.93 11.31
C GLU A 480 23.25 -9.21 10.60
N MET A 481 23.51 -8.50 9.50
CA MET A 481 22.46 -7.87 8.70
C MET A 481 21.53 -8.91 8.05
N GLY A 482 22.02 -10.11 7.72
CA GLY A 482 21.24 -11.16 7.05
C GLY A 482 20.43 -12.04 8.01
N GLU A 483 20.66 -11.95 9.31
CA GLU A 483 19.93 -12.71 10.31
C GLU A 483 18.62 -11.99 10.68
N ARG A 484 17.46 -12.52 10.27
CA ARG A 484 16.14 -11.91 10.53
C ARG A 484 15.86 -11.49 11.98
N ARG A 485 16.44 -12.19 12.96
CA ARG A 485 16.24 -11.97 14.40
C ARG A 485 17.33 -11.12 15.06
N ASN A 486 18.39 -10.76 14.34
CA ASN A 486 19.44 -9.92 14.88
C ASN A 486 19.05 -8.45 14.70
N PRO A 487 19.06 -7.58 15.72
CA PRO A 487 18.68 -6.17 15.53
C PRO A 487 19.81 -5.31 14.91
N LYS A 488 21.04 -5.83 14.81
CA LYS A 488 22.20 -5.09 14.29
C LYS A 488 22.06 -4.82 12.79
N TYR A 489 22.43 -3.59 12.38
CA TYR A 489 22.38 -3.12 10.98
C TYR A 489 21.00 -3.03 10.34
N LYS A 490 19.92 -3.25 11.11
CA LYS A 490 18.55 -3.18 10.58
C LYS A 490 18.12 -1.74 10.30
N GLY A 491 18.65 -0.76 11.03
CA GLY A 491 18.47 0.65 10.73
C GLY A 491 19.01 1.01 9.35
N TYR A 492 20.21 0.54 9.02
CA TYR A 492 20.81 0.76 7.70
C TYR A 492 20.02 0.05 6.58
N LEU A 493 19.65 -1.20 6.81
CA LEU A 493 18.89 -2.00 5.85
C LEU A 493 17.54 -1.34 5.51
N VAL A 494 16.77 -0.93 6.52
CA VAL A 494 15.47 -0.26 6.30
C VAL A 494 15.65 1.09 5.61
N TYR A 495 16.64 1.89 5.99
CA TYR A 495 16.97 3.15 5.32
C TYR A 495 17.20 2.97 3.81
N SER A 496 18.06 2.01 3.45
CA SER A 496 18.42 1.71 2.05
C SER A 496 17.22 1.20 1.26
N ASN A 497 16.46 0.28 1.84
CA ASN A 497 15.31 -0.34 1.20
C ASN A 497 14.14 0.63 0.99
N GLU A 498 13.83 1.51 1.94
CA GLU A 498 12.83 2.57 1.74
C GLU A 498 13.19 3.50 0.58
N ASN A 499 14.44 3.94 0.48
CA ASN A 499 14.89 4.81 -0.61
C ASN A 499 14.68 4.14 -1.97
N PHE A 500 15.03 2.86 -2.07
CA PHE A 500 14.84 2.11 -3.30
C PHE A 500 13.36 1.82 -3.59
N ALA A 501 12.57 1.47 -2.57
CA ALA A 501 11.17 1.14 -2.72
C ALA A 501 10.32 2.34 -3.21
N VAL A 502 10.52 3.53 -2.64
CA VAL A 502 9.79 4.73 -3.12
C VAL A 502 10.25 5.19 -4.50
N LEU A 503 11.51 4.91 -4.87
CA LEU A 503 11.99 5.10 -6.24
C LEU A 503 11.23 4.17 -7.20
N VAL A 504 11.11 2.88 -6.86
CA VAL A 504 10.34 1.88 -7.64
C VAL A 504 8.88 2.31 -7.80
N ASP A 505 8.25 2.80 -6.73
CA ASP A 505 6.87 3.29 -6.77
C ASP A 505 6.72 4.54 -7.66
N SER A 506 7.74 5.41 -7.69
CA SER A 506 7.79 6.59 -8.57
C SER A 506 7.98 6.25 -10.05
N LEU A 507 8.57 5.08 -10.36
CA LEU A 507 8.78 4.60 -11.72
C LEU A 507 7.51 4.03 -12.37
N GLY A 508 6.53 3.61 -11.56
CA GLY A 508 5.31 2.94 -12.04
C GLY A 508 5.51 1.45 -12.35
N THR A 509 6.44 0.79 -11.66
CA THR A 509 6.73 -0.64 -11.80
C THR A 509 6.46 -1.44 -10.52
N CYS A 510 6.30 -2.75 -10.65
CA CYS A 510 6.06 -3.65 -9.52
C CYS A 510 7.33 -3.86 -8.67
N LYS A 511 7.14 -4.02 -7.35
CA LYS A 511 8.21 -4.42 -6.41
C LYS A 511 8.69 -5.86 -6.59
N TYR A 512 7.88 -6.71 -7.20
CA TYR A 512 8.34 -8.04 -7.64
C TYR A 512 9.25 -7.91 -8.84
N GLY A 513 10.45 -8.50 -8.78
CA GLY A 513 11.51 -8.38 -9.80
C GLY A 513 12.42 -7.16 -9.63
N THR A 514 12.11 -6.25 -8.71
CA THR A 514 12.94 -5.07 -8.39
C THR A 514 13.41 -5.07 -6.94
N VAL A 515 12.49 -5.20 -5.98
CA VAL A 515 12.81 -5.30 -4.55
C VAL A 515 12.94 -6.76 -4.13
N ILE A 516 12.03 -7.61 -4.62
CA ILE A 516 12.07 -9.05 -4.38
C ILE A 516 11.84 -9.88 -5.66
N PRO A 517 12.83 -10.67 -6.09
CA PRO A 517 14.25 -10.50 -5.76
C PRO A 517 14.78 -9.17 -6.32
N PRO A 518 15.96 -8.69 -5.86
CA PRO A 518 16.58 -7.48 -6.36
C PRO A 518 17.23 -7.64 -7.74
N THR A 519 16.50 -8.23 -8.69
CA THR A 519 16.99 -8.57 -10.04
C THR A 519 17.15 -7.35 -10.93
N LEU A 520 16.18 -6.44 -10.92
CA LEU A 520 16.21 -5.15 -11.60
C LEU A 520 16.46 -4.03 -10.59
N TYR A 521 17.71 -3.90 -10.14
CA TYR A 521 18.12 -2.92 -9.13
C TYR A 521 18.53 -1.58 -9.77
N TYR A 522 19.28 -0.72 -9.07
CA TYR A 522 19.63 0.63 -9.55
C TYR A 522 20.26 0.66 -10.96
N LYS A 523 21.13 -0.30 -11.28
CA LYS A 523 21.83 -0.33 -12.59
C LYS A 523 20.86 -0.57 -13.75
N GLU A 524 19.98 -1.55 -13.60
CA GLU A 524 18.97 -1.88 -14.60
C GLU A 524 17.96 -0.74 -14.74
N ILE A 525 17.54 -0.12 -13.62
CA ILE A 525 16.64 1.03 -13.62
C ILE A 525 17.26 2.23 -14.33
N GLN A 526 18.54 2.53 -14.05
CA GLN A 526 19.29 3.59 -14.72
C GLN A 526 19.29 3.39 -16.24
N GLN A 527 19.65 2.18 -16.70
CA GLN A 527 19.67 1.84 -18.12
C GLN A 527 18.27 1.98 -18.73
N GLY A 528 17.23 1.47 -18.06
CA GLY A 528 15.84 1.57 -18.49
C GLY A 528 15.36 3.00 -18.63
N LEU A 529 15.66 3.86 -17.65
CA LEU A 529 15.32 5.28 -17.68
C LEU A 529 15.99 5.99 -18.84
N GLU A 530 17.27 5.73 -19.10
CA GLU A 530 18.01 6.38 -20.19
C GLU A 530 17.41 6.03 -21.55
N VAL A 531 17.16 4.75 -21.86
CA VAL A 531 16.57 4.37 -23.16
C VAL A 531 15.11 4.78 -23.30
N THR A 532 14.36 4.87 -22.19
CA THR A 532 12.94 5.26 -22.20
C THR A 532 12.78 6.76 -22.36
N THR A 533 13.52 7.54 -21.57
CA THR A 533 13.28 8.98 -21.36
C THR A 533 14.34 9.88 -21.97
N GLY A 534 15.52 9.33 -22.31
CA GLY A 534 16.71 10.09 -22.71
C GLY A 534 17.40 10.81 -21.55
N MET A 535 16.91 10.68 -20.31
CA MET A 535 17.50 11.31 -19.14
C MET A 535 18.64 10.46 -18.59
N LYS A 536 19.79 11.09 -18.39
CA LYS A 536 20.96 10.46 -17.78
C LYS A 536 20.93 10.72 -16.28
N PHE A 537 20.73 9.67 -15.52
CA PHE A 537 20.88 9.65 -14.07
C PHE A 537 22.11 8.85 -13.70
N THR A 538 22.81 9.25 -12.66
CA THR A 538 23.76 8.41 -11.93
C THR A 538 23.02 7.56 -10.89
N ILE A 539 23.63 6.47 -10.41
CA ILE A 539 23.05 5.65 -9.34
C ILE A 539 22.88 6.48 -8.06
N GLU A 540 23.83 7.37 -7.77
CA GLU A 540 23.81 8.26 -6.61
C GLU A 540 22.67 9.27 -6.70
N GLU A 541 22.39 9.84 -7.87
CA GLU A 541 21.19 10.69 -8.07
C GLU A 541 19.90 9.90 -7.84
N LEU A 542 19.80 8.64 -8.31
CA LEU A 542 18.62 7.81 -8.07
C LEU A 542 18.42 7.51 -6.57
N LYS A 543 19.49 7.21 -5.84
CA LYS A 543 19.45 7.04 -4.37
C LYS A 543 19.00 8.31 -3.68
N GLN A 544 19.53 9.47 -4.08
CA GLN A 544 19.13 10.77 -3.53
C GLN A 544 17.67 11.12 -3.83
N ILE A 545 17.13 10.75 -4.99
CA ILE A 545 15.70 10.91 -5.29
C ILE A 545 14.85 10.10 -4.32
N GLY A 546 15.21 8.84 -4.08
CA GLY A 546 14.55 8.02 -3.06
C GLY A 546 14.60 8.65 -1.67
N GLU A 547 15.79 9.06 -1.23
CA GLU A 547 16.00 9.70 0.08
C GLU A 547 15.22 11.02 0.22
N ARG A 548 15.16 11.83 -0.84
CA ARG A 548 14.37 13.06 -0.91
C ARG A 548 12.89 12.78 -0.68
N ILE A 549 12.33 11.78 -1.36
CA ILE A 549 10.91 11.42 -1.25
C ILE A 549 10.58 10.93 0.17
N VAL A 550 11.44 10.09 0.76
CA VAL A 550 11.20 9.62 2.14
C VAL A 550 11.25 10.77 3.15
N ASN A 551 12.22 11.68 3.03
CA ASN A 551 12.30 12.85 3.91
C ASN A 551 11.12 13.81 3.72
N LEU A 552 10.62 13.97 2.49
CA LEU A 552 9.44 14.78 2.23
C LEU A 552 8.17 14.18 2.81
N ASN A 553 7.99 12.86 2.72
CA ASN A 553 6.90 12.15 3.38
C ASN A 553 7.02 12.24 4.91
N ARG A 554 8.23 12.18 5.46
CA ARG A 554 8.46 12.42 6.89
C ARG A 554 8.09 13.84 7.28
N MET A 555 8.50 14.85 6.50
CA MET A 555 8.16 16.25 6.77
C MET A 555 6.65 16.50 6.67
N PHE A 556 5.94 15.82 5.76
CA PHE A 556 4.47 15.85 5.75
C PHE A 556 3.91 15.44 7.12
N ASN A 557 4.39 14.33 7.67
CA ASN A 557 3.96 13.86 8.99
C ASN A 557 4.40 14.80 10.13
N VAL A 558 5.64 15.31 10.11
CA VAL A 558 6.13 16.27 11.12
C VAL A 558 5.26 17.52 11.15
N ARG A 559 4.86 18.03 9.98
CA ARG A 559 3.94 19.16 9.83
C ARG A 559 2.55 18.87 10.42
N GLU A 560 2.09 17.63 10.35
CA GLU A 560 0.86 17.14 11.00
C GLU A 560 1.08 16.66 12.45
N GLY A 561 2.24 16.96 13.05
CA GLY A 561 2.52 16.74 14.48
C GLY A 561 3.22 15.45 14.87
N PHE A 562 3.65 14.64 13.90
CA PHE A 562 4.32 13.37 14.18
C PHE A 562 5.77 13.57 14.61
N SER A 563 6.25 12.67 15.46
CA SER A 563 7.64 12.63 15.95
C SER A 563 8.07 11.20 16.24
N ARG A 564 9.21 11.01 16.92
CA ARG A 564 9.62 9.73 17.50
C ARG A 564 8.50 9.06 18.31
N ALA A 565 7.64 9.84 18.98
CA ALA A 565 6.53 9.30 19.77
C ALA A 565 5.52 8.48 18.94
N ASP A 566 5.53 8.63 17.62
CA ASP A 566 4.64 7.94 16.68
C ASP A 566 5.36 6.81 15.92
N ASP A 567 6.68 6.68 16.06
CA ASP A 567 7.48 5.59 15.50
C ASP A 567 7.46 4.40 16.48
N ILE A 568 6.26 3.83 16.68
CA ILE A 568 5.98 2.81 17.70
C ILE A 568 5.64 1.44 17.10
N LEU A 569 5.67 0.43 17.97
CA LEU A 569 5.04 -0.87 17.77
C LEU A 569 4.10 -1.19 18.95
N PRO A 570 3.13 -2.12 18.77
CA PRO A 570 2.28 -2.57 19.86
C PRO A 570 3.10 -3.14 21.02
N SER A 571 2.62 -2.96 22.25
CA SER A 571 3.28 -3.46 23.46
C SER A 571 3.62 -4.95 23.37
N ARG A 572 2.77 -5.75 22.71
CA ARG A 572 2.99 -7.17 22.44
C ARG A 572 4.34 -7.44 21.76
N PHE A 573 4.69 -6.68 20.73
CA PHE A 573 5.96 -6.87 20.04
C PHE A 573 7.17 -6.44 20.88
N LEU A 574 6.99 -5.44 21.74
CA LEU A 574 8.09 -4.87 22.54
C LEU A 574 8.34 -5.62 23.84
N LYS A 575 7.32 -6.29 24.40
CA LYS A 575 7.35 -6.79 25.78
C LYS A 575 6.90 -8.25 25.95
N GLU A 576 6.13 -8.80 25.03
CA GLU A 576 5.64 -10.18 25.10
C GLU A 576 6.52 -11.07 24.19
N PRO A 577 7.44 -11.88 24.75
CA PRO A 577 8.26 -12.77 23.95
C PRO A 577 7.38 -13.69 23.09
N SER A 578 7.79 -13.96 21.85
CA SER A 578 7.08 -14.91 20.99
C SER A 578 6.92 -16.24 21.75
N PRO A 579 5.70 -16.81 21.82
CA PRO A 579 5.43 -17.93 22.72
C PRO A 579 6.05 -19.25 22.25
N GLU A 580 6.20 -19.44 20.94
CA GLU A 580 6.55 -20.70 20.31
C GLU A 580 7.20 -20.54 18.93
N GLY A 581 7.46 -21.68 18.28
CA GLY A 581 8.05 -21.73 16.94
C GLY A 581 9.51 -21.26 16.88
N PRO A 582 10.05 -21.07 15.67
CA PRO A 582 11.44 -20.61 15.48
C PRO A 582 11.77 -19.26 16.10
N SER A 583 10.77 -18.41 16.36
CA SER A 583 10.94 -17.08 16.98
C SER A 583 10.77 -17.08 18.50
N LYS A 584 10.57 -18.25 19.13
CA LYS A 584 10.32 -18.35 20.58
C LYS A 584 11.33 -17.55 21.41
N GLY A 585 10.81 -16.71 22.29
CA GLY A 585 11.61 -15.87 23.20
C GLY A 585 12.01 -14.50 22.64
N GLU A 586 11.76 -14.23 21.35
CA GLU A 586 12.10 -12.95 20.72
C GLU A 586 11.09 -11.85 21.07
N ILE A 587 11.60 -10.63 21.26
CA ILE A 587 10.84 -9.36 21.29
C ILE A 587 11.28 -8.46 20.13
N VAL A 588 11.05 -7.15 20.17
CA VAL A 588 11.61 -6.21 19.19
C VAL A 588 12.40 -5.12 19.91
N GLU A 589 13.69 -5.02 19.62
CA GLU A 589 14.62 -4.04 20.20
C GLU A 589 14.51 -2.69 19.48
N LEU A 590 13.30 -2.12 19.45
CA LEU A 590 12.94 -1.00 18.59
C LEU A 590 13.79 0.25 18.83
N ASP A 591 14.04 0.64 20.09
CA ASP A 591 14.78 1.86 20.40
C ASP A 591 16.22 1.83 19.86
N TYR A 592 16.88 0.68 19.95
CA TYR A 592 18.22 0.45 19.41
C TYR A 592 18.23 0.60 17.89
N MET A 593 17.26 -0.02 17.20
CA MET A 593 17.16 0.06 15.74
C MET A 593 16.76 1.46 15.24
N LEU A 594 15.92 2.18 15.98
CA LEU A 594 15.52 3.55 15.65
C LEU A 594 16.71 4.52 15.73
N GLU A 595 17.59 4.35 16.73
CA GLU A 595 18.79 5.19 16.85
C GLU A 595 19.67 5.05 15.60
N GLU A 596 19.99 3.82 15.20
CA GLU A 596 20.75 3.55 13.97
C GLU A 596 20.04 4.11 12.73
N TYR A 597 18.73 3.89 12.60
CA TYR A 597 17.94 4.38 11.48
C TYR A 597 17.96 5.92 11.38
N TYR A 598 17.75 6.64 12.48
CA TYR A 598 17.79 8.10 12.50
C TYR A 598 19.18 8.66 12.17
N GLN A 599 20.25 7.98 12.60
CA GLN A 599 21.61 8.34 12.22
C GLN A 599 21.82 8.26 10.70
N HIS A 600 21.45 7.14 10.06
CA HIS A 600 21.54 7.00 8.59
C HIS A 600 20.67 8.00 7.84
N ARG A 601 19.49 8.31 8.39
CA ARG A 601 18.58 9.30 7.83
C ARG A 601 19.07 10.75 7.97
N GLY A 602 20.00 11.03 8.87
CA GLY A 602 20.37 12.39 9.25
C GLY A 602 19.25 13.12 10.00
N TRP A 603 18.49 12.39 10.81
CA TRP A 603 17.44 12.91 11.67
C TRP A 603 17.98 13.21 13.07
N ASP A 604 17.23 13.95 13.86
CA ASP A 604 17.51 14.13 15.29
C ASP A 604 16.88 13.02 16.15
N ALA A 605 17.07 13.12 17.46
CA ALA A 605 16.54 12.13 18.41
C ALA A 605 15.00 12.16 18.53
N ASP A 606 14.35 13.26 18.13
CA ASP A 606 12.90 13.36 18.03
C ASP A 606 12.38 12.81 16.67
N GLY A 607 13.28 12.23 15.85
CA GLY A 607 12.96 11.65 14.55
C GLY A 607 12.62 12.70 13.49
N ILE A 608 13.11 13.93 13.63
CA ILE A 608 12.86 15.02 12.69
C ILE A 608 14.10 15.18 11.78
N PRO A 609 13.92 15.29 10.45
CA PRO A 609 15.02 15.60 9.54
C PRO A 609 15.77 16.87 9.95
N ARG A 610 17.10 16.80 10.04
CA ARG A 610 17.92 17.97 10.35
C ARG A 610 17.91 18.96 9.19
N LYS A 611 18.02 20.25 9.50
CA LYS A 611 18.06 21.33 8.50
C LYS A 611 19.12 21.09 7.41
N GLU A 612 20.31 20.64 7.80
CA GLU A 612 21.41 20.37 6.87
C GLU A 612 21.05 19.25 5.89
N LYS A 613 20.36 18.21 6.38
CA LYS A 613 19.87 17.09 5.56
C LYS A 613 18.80 17.54 4.58
N LEU A 614 17.87 18.40 5.01
CA LEU A 614 16.83 18.94 4.14
C LEU A 614 17.41 19.81 3.01
N ILE A 615 18.38 20.66 3.33
CA ILE A 615 19.11 21.46 2.32
C ILE A 615 19.89 20.53 1.37
N GLN A 616 20.57 19.51 1.88
CA GLN A 616 21.29 18.53 1.05
C GLN A 616 20.37 17.85 0.02
N LEU A 617 19.08 17.67 0.34
CA LEU A 617 18.09 17.01 -0.50
C LEU A 617 17.25 18.00 -1.33
N ASP A 618 17.63 19.28 -1.42
CA ASP A 618 16.88 20.34 -2.10
C ASP A 618 15.43 20.51 -1.60
N LEU A 619 15.24 20.37 -0.28
CA LEU A 619 13.94 20.49 0.40
C LEU A 619 13.84 21.78 1.23
N GLU A 620 14.50 22.87 0.85
CA GLU A 620 14.52 24.12 1.63
C GLU A 620 13.12 24.72 1.86
N PHE A 621 12.18 24.43 0.96
CA PHE A 621 10.79 24.87 1.06
C PHE A 621 10.01 24.24 2.24
N VAL A 622 10.54 23.20 2.88
CA VAL A 622 9.91 22.54 4.05
C VAL A 622 10.42 23.07 5.38
N LEU A 623 11.44 23.96 5.37
CA LEU A 623 12.13 24.39 6.59
C LEU A 623 11.22 25.19 7.54
N ASP A 624 10.21 25.88 7.00
CA ASP A 624 9.25 26.65 7.80
C ASP A 624 8.33 25.75 8.66
N ASP A 625 8.21 24.47 8.31
CA ASP A 625 7.43 23.48 9.05
C ASP A 625 8.29 22.70 10.08
N LEU A 626 9.59 23.03 10.21
CA LEU A 626 10.40 22.47 11.29
C LEU A 626 9.88 22.96 12.65
N PRO A 627 9.75 22.08 13.65
CA PRO A 627 9.43 22.52 15.00
C PRO A 627 10.45 23.54 15.50
N LEU A 628 9.97 24.58 16.20
CA LEU A 628 10.87 25.53 16.85
C LEU A 628 11.81 24.77 17.81
N PRO A 629 13.08 25.19 17.94
CA PRO A 629 13.97 24.63 18.93
C PRO A 629 13.26 24.62 20.29
N LYS A 630 13.34 23.50 21.01
CA LYS A 630 12.88 23.42 22.40
C LYS A 630 13.77 24.36 23.22
N ASP A 631 13.41 25.63 23.30
CA ASP A 631 14.01 26.55 24.27
C ASP A 631 13.80 25.95 25.66
N SER A 632 14.85 25.95 26.46
CA SER A 632 14.86 25.47 27.83
C SER A 632 13.83 26.21 28.68
N GLY A 633 12.62 25.68 28.76
CA GLY A 633 11.58 26.08 29.72
C GLY A 633 10.39 26.82 29.10
N GLY A 634 9.36 26.06 28.70
CA GLY A 634 8.04 26.62 28.39
C GLY A 634 7.07 25.55 27.91
N ARG A 635 6.21 25.07 28.81
CA ARG A 635 5.07 24.19 28.45
C ARG A 635 4.18 24.93 27.44
N ARG A 636 3.95 24.33 26.28
CA ARG A 636 2.78 24.66 25.46
C ARG A 636 1.63 23.79 25.95
N ASP A 637 0.64 24.43 26.57
CA ASP A 637 -0.68 23.84 26.78
C ASP A 637 -1.34 23.65 25.41
N LYS A 638 -1.87 22.44 25.19
CA LYS A 638 -2.65 22.09 24.01
C LYS A 638 -3.99 22.85 24.08
N ALA A 639 -4.35 23.54 23.00
CA ALA A 639 -5.69 24.05 22.74
C ALA A 639 -6.35 23.18 21.67
#